data_AF-A0A9N8RFT8-F1
#
_entry.id   AF-A0A9N8RFT8-F1
#
_cell.length_a   1.000
_cell.length_b   1.000
_cell.length_c   1.000
_cell.angle_alpha   90.00
_cell.angle_beta   90.00
_cell.angle_gamma   90.00
#
_symmetry.space_group_name_H-M   'P 1'
#
loop_
_entity.id
_entity.type
_entity.pdbx_description
1 polymer ?
#
loop_
_entity_poly.entity_id
_entity_poly.type
_entity_poly.pdbx_seq_one_letter_code
_entity_poly.pdbx_strand_id
1 'polypeptide(L)'
;MSAVASHVVPPRSKLDSILSSGLEHNIDHDPLEVWDKGVFLNELLKQGIALSTNENGTLDGELVADEGLKKGSYKGTRLALTEIYSILEDAAVSHFDKRGYEPIFPVKRELDLKKRIYQWSDGTDGYPPHLKVDGNDEANLPADERQSKPGSARSEGVGQIFDMQETAFVSKIAQAVSFIIPKDIDHENTPYKGPTLADVEKFNKAQFPKTDGDASNQDNLNKAADIMKGRNIGEYDDWYSDARFAQQHFSGVNPSTIETASQDKIKEYISEAQKQGLDKVKAILEDGKDILIQDYSYFREATGATNEQIFQNTVYELKGTTPTGKTTSRYAAASVVIFQLHEDGRLHPLAITLDYKGSLDNSITIFNRRLSPDDTCDIAEKEDWPWRYAKTVAQTADWARHEVATHLVDTHMIEEAIIVATNRTIPEGELLYEILSPHWFRTLSLNAAARKLLVPGVIARIAGFGPTSPSLDFKGNNAFKLIDWSYKNFNFQDKYIPNDLKKRGFDIKGDKSGKYKNYPYANDMYLLWGIIRNFVKTVIESQYTSDHVVQKDPYIGDWCKEIQTNGQIPTFPTITTVEQLIDAVTMCIHTASPQHTAVNYLQDYYYSFVPAKPPALCTPLPKDLSALQGYTEKDLTAALPIGTEDMKWKDWLLAAQLPELLSYKVQQDYNLITYAKSLYNVNKNRTITENTKFNCKTIKKAAADFYSHLKSAGVEFENYSKGQTAGTVEYPVLQPETTAISILI
;
A
#
# COMPACT_ATOMS: atom_id res chain seq x y z
N MET A 1 71.02 -27.53 1.88
CA MET A 1 69.95 -27.75 2.86
C MET A 1 69.77 -26.47 3.66
N SER A 2 68.71 -25.71 3.38
CA SER A 2 68.22 -24.64 4.24
C SER A 2 66.70 -24.71 4.14
N ALA A 3 66.09 -25.33 5.15
CA ALA A 3 64.64 -25.45 5.26
C ALA A 3 64.13 -24.18 5.94
N VAL A 4 63.34 -23.39 5.23
CA VAL A 4 62.63 -22.23 5.76
C VAL A 4 61.55 -22.76 6.71
N ALA A 5 61.79 -22.68 8.02
CA ALA A 5 60.80 -23.01 9.03
C ALA A 5 59.74 -21.89 9.07
N SER A 6 58.51 -22.20 8.67
CA SER A 6 57.37 -21.30 8.86
C SER A 6 57.03 -21.23 10.35
N HIS A 7 57.48 -20.19 11.05
CA HIS A 7 57.07 -19.91 12.43
C HIS A 7 55.59 -19.50 12.45
N VAL A 8 54.72 -20.39 12.92
CA VAL A 8 53.30 -20.11 13.12
C VAL A 8 53.11 -19.37 14.44
N VAL A 9 52.49 -18.18 14.40
CA VAL A 9 52.12 -17.44 15.61
C VAL A 9 51.02 -18.21 16.36
N PRO A 10 51.20 -18.55 17.65
CA PRO A 10 50.24 -19.35 18.39
C PRO A 10 48.94 -18.56 18.65
N PRO A 11 47.77 -19.23 18.74
CA PRO A 11 46.48 -18.57 18.98
C PRO A 11 46.47 -17.64 20.19
N ARG A 12 47.20 -18.00 21.27
CA ARG A 12 47.35 -17.15 22.45
C ARG A 12 47.98 -15.80 22.12
N SER A 13 49.05 -15.77 21.31
CA SER A 13 49.68 -14.51 20.91
C SER A 13 48.79 -13.68 19.99
N LYS A 14 47.94 -14.31 19.18
CA LYS A 14 46.93 -13.60 18.38
C LYS A 14 45.85 -12.97 19.26
N LEU A 15 45.33 -13.72 20.24
CA LEU A 15 44.35 -13.21 21.20
C LEU A 15 44.93 -12.06 22.02
N ASP A 16 46.13 -12.24 22.57
CA ASP A 16 46.83 -11.20 23.33
C ASP A 16 47.05 -9.96 22.45
N SER A 17 47.44 -10.13 21.17
CA SER A 17 47.60 -9.02 20.22
C SER A 17 46.30 -8.26 19.96
N ILE A 18 45.17 -8.95 19.80
CA ILE A 18 43.86 -8.32 19.55
C ILE A 18 43.40 -7.56 20.79
N LEU A 19 43.49 -8.16 21.98
CA LEU A 19 42.97 -7.59 23.21
C LEU A 19 43.84 -6.45 23.78
N SER A 20 45.15 -6.46 23.50
CA SER A 20 46.08 -5.45 24.01
C SER A 20 46.34 -4.29 23.04
N SER A 21 45.92 -4.42 21.78
CA SER A 21 45.98 -3.33 20.79
C SER A 21 44.75 -2.40 20.91
N GLY A 22 44.84 -1.21 20.31
CA GLY A 22 43.65 -0.40 20.08
C GLY A 22 42.66 -1.10 19.16
N LEU A 23 41.38 -0.72 19.23
CA LEU A 23 40.33 -1.29 18.38
C LEU A 23 40.68 -1.10 16.90
N GLU A 24 40.75 -2.19 16.15
CA GLU A 24 41.01 -2.16 14.71
C GLU A 24 39.81 -1.65 13.91
N HIS A 25 38.61 -1.74 14.50
CA HIS A 25 37.34 -1.39 13.87
C HIS A 25 36.53 -0.46 14.78
N ASN A 26 36.03 0.64 14.21
CA ASN A 26 35.14 1.56 14.91
C ASN A 26 33.68 1.24 14.53
N ILE A 27 32.87 0.90 15.53
CA ILE A 27 31.47 0.53 15.36
C ILE A 27 30.60 1.68 14.82
N ASP A 28 30.98 2.95 15.06
CA ASP A 28 30.23 4.11 14.56
C ASP A 28 30.25 4.22 13.02
N HIS A 29 31.22 3.56 12.36
CA HIS A 29 31.33 3.51 10.90
C HIS A 29 30.56 2.33 10.28
N ASP A 30 29.93 1.48 11.10
CA ASP A 30 29.12 0.33 10.69
C ASP A 30 27.67 0.51 11.17
N PRO A 31 26.85 1.27 10.41
CA PRO A 31 25.55 1.68 10.92
C PRO A 31 24.56 0.52 10.95
N LEU A 32 23.93 0.29 12.11
CA LEU A 32 22.96 -0.79 12.36
C LEU A 32 21.97 -0.98 11.20
N GLU A 33 21.83 -2.21 10.71
CA GLU A 33 20.89 -2.57 9.63
C GLU A 33 19.76 -3.48 10.10
N VAL A 34 20.01 -4.31 11.12
CA VAL A 34 19.04 -5.25 11.68
C VAL A 34 19.14 -5.21 13.20
N TRP A 35 17.99 -5.13 13.87
CA TRP A 35 17.94 -5.29 15.33
C TRP A 35 18.14 -6.76 15.69
N ASP A 36 19.04 -7.02 16.65
CA ASP A 36 18.95 -8.30 17.37
C ASP A 36 17.60 -8.33 18.11
N LYS A 37 16.73 -9.26 17.73
CA LYS A 37 15.35 -9.34 18.24
C LYS A 37 15.31 -9.47 19.77
N GLY A 38 16.24 -10.22 20.36
CA GLY A 38 16.30 -10.40 21.82
C GLY A 38 16.72 -9.11 22.54
N VAL A 39 17.69 -8.39 21.99
CA VAL A 39 18.11 -7.07 22.50
C VAL A 39 16.98 -6.06 22.38
N PHE A 40 16.29 -6.02 21.24
CA PHE A 40 15.17 -5.11 21.02
C PHE A 40 14.01 -5.34 22.00
N LEU A 41 13.59 -6.60 22.19
CA LEU A 41 12.54 -6.95 23.16
C LEU A 41 12.95 -6.57 24.59
N ASN A 42 14.20 -6.83 24.98
CA ASN A 42 14.71 -6.43 26.29
C ASN A 42 14.72 -4.92 26.47
N GLU A 43 15.05 -4.15 25.43
CA GLU A 43 15.05 -2.69 25.49
C GLU A 43 13.63 -2.13 25.58
N LEU A 44 12.68 -2.66 24.81
CA LEU A 44 11.26 -2.29 24.95
C LEU A 44 10.77 -2.52 26.38
N LEU A 45 11.05 -3.70 26.95
CA LEU A 45 10.69 -4.02 28.33
C LEU A 45 11.39 -3.09 29.33
N LYS A 46 12.67 -2.80 29.13
CA LYS A 46 13.46 -1.91 29.99
C LYS A 46 12.90 -0.49 30.01
N GLN A 47 12.41 -0.01 28.88
CA GLN A 47 11.79 1.31 28.72
C GLN A 47 10.30 1.30 29.12
N GLY A 48 9.74 0.16 29.53
CA GLY A 48 8.33 0.02 29.88
C GLY A 48 7.37 0.05 28.69
N ILE A 49 7.88 -0.06 27.45
CA ILE A 49 7.07 -0.18 26.23
C ILE A 49 6.61 -1.65 26.10
N ALA A 50 5.83 -2.08 27.09
CA ALA A 50 5.32 -3.43 27.24
C ALA A 50 3.96 -3.37 27.95
N LEU A 51 3.11 -4.37 27.71
CA LEU A 51 1.82 -4.50 28.40
C LEU A 51 2.03 -4.85 29.88
N SER A 52 1.25 -4.26 30.76
CA SER A 52 1.23 -4.60 32.19
C SER A 52 0.25 -5.73 32.51
N THR A 53 0.51 -6.41 33.63
CA THR A 53 -0.27 -7.57 34.09
C THR A 53 -0.62 -7.44 35.56
N ASN A 54 -1.82 -7.90 35.91
CA ASN A 54 -2.24 -8.13 37.28
C ASN A 54 -1.50 -9.33 37.90
N GLU A 55 -1.59 -9.52 39.22
CA GLU A 55 -0.93 -10.63 39.95
C GLU A 55 -1.35 -12.03 39.47
N ASN A 56 -2.54 -12.16 38.90
CA ASN A 56 -3.06 -13.41 38.32
C ASN A 56 -2.54 -13.71 36.89
N GLY A 57 -1.66 -12.85 36.35
CA GLY A 57 -1.10 -12.97 35.00
C GLY A 57 -1.99 -12.42 33.88
N THR A 58 -3.16 -11.86 34.17
CA THR A 58 -4.02 -11.26 33.12
C THR A 58 -3.62 -9.83 32.82
N LEU A 59 -3.70 -9.43 31.55
CA LEU A 59 -3.50 -8.04 31.12
C LEU A 59 -4.44 -7.11 31.88
N ASP A 60 -3.92 -5.98 32.36
CA ASP A 60 -4.72 -4.92 33.00
C ASP A 60 -5.22 -3.86 32.00
N GLY A 61 -4.71 -3.92 30.77
CA GLY A 61 -5.06 -3.04 29.67
C GLY A 61 -4.22 -1.78 29.56
N GLU A 62 -3.13 -1.67 30.32
CA GLU A 62 -2.22 -0.54 30.30
C GLU A 62 -0.82 -0.91 29.76
N LEU A 63 -0.02 0.12 29.47
CA LEU A 63 1.41 -0.03 29.25
C LEU A 63 2.15 0.25 30.56
N VAL A 64 3.30 -0.40 30.77
CA VAL A 64 4.13 -0.15 31.95
C VAL A 64 4.67 1.29 31.96
N ALA A 65 4.95 1.86 30.79
CA ALA A 65 5.45 3.23 30.66
C ALA A 65 4.33 4.27 30.62
N ASP A 66 4.57 5.39 31.31
CA ASP A 66 3.72 6.59 31.22
C ASP A 66 4.09 7.50 30.03
N GLU A 67 5.34 7.45 29.56
CA GLU A 67 5.87 8.30 28.50
C GLU A 67 6.81 7.53 27.57
N GLY A 68 6.91 7.95 26.30
CA GLY A 68 7.82 7.39 25.32
C GLY A 68 9.29 7.78 25.45
N LEU A 69 10.09 7.30 24.50
CA LEU A 69 11.53 7.51 24.44
C LEU A 69 11.89 9.00 24.42
N LYS A 70 12.97 9.37 25.13
CA LYS A 70 13.41 10.78 25.23
C LYS A 70 14.24 11.24 24.04
N LYS A 71 15.11 10.36 23.54
CA LYS A 71 16.06 10.62 22.45
C LYS A 71 16.22 9.38 21.56
N GLY A 72 16.67 9.59 20.33
CA GLY A 72 17.05 8.52 19.40
C GLY A 72 17.73 9.09 18.16
N SER A 73 17.97 8.24 17.17
CA SER A 73 18.46 8.62 15.84
C SER A 73 17.40 8.30 14.78
N TYR A 74 17.42 8.99 13.64
CA TYR A 74 16.49 8.71 12.54
C TYR A 74 16.54 7.24 12.10
N LYS A 75 17.75 6.70 11.84
CA LYS A 75 17.92 5.32 11.39
C LYS A 75 17.47 4.30 12.44
N GLY A 76 17.83 4.53 13.70
CA GLY A 76 17.43 3.65 14.81
C GLY A 76 15.91 3.61 14.99
N THR A 77 15.24 4.76 14.92
CA THR A 77 13.78 4.83 15.01
C THR A 77 13.09 4.21 13.78
N ARG A 78 13.58 4.45 12.56
CA ARG A 78 13.07 3.78 11.34
C ARG A 78 13.10 2.25 11.51
N LEU A 79 14.24 1.70 11.87
CA LEU A 79 14.40 0.25 12.11
C LEU A 79 13.53 -0.26 13.26
N ALA A 80 13.41 0.52 14.35
CA ALA A 80 12.55 0.14 15.48
C ALA A 80 11.06 0.12 15.11
N LEU A 81 10.60 1.00 14.22
CA LEU A 81 9.23 1.01 13.69
C LEU A 81 8.96 -0.22 12.82
N THR A 82 9.89 -0.61 11.96
CA THR A 82 9.78 -1.86 11.19
C THR A 82 9.75 -3.07 12.12
N GLU A 83 10.65 -3.13 13.09
CA GLU A 83 10.77 -4.27 14.00
C GLU A 83 9.52 -4.45 14.89
N ILE A 84 8.98 -3.37 15.48
CA ILE A 84 7.76 -3.47 16.28
C ILE A 84 6.54 -3.84 15.46
N TYR A 85 6.46 -3.38 14.19
CA TYR A 85 5.35 -3.75 13.32
C TYR A 85 5.41 -5.23 12.93
N SER A 86 6.59 -5.75 12.61
CA SER A 86 6.80 -7.18 12.37
C SER A 86 6.41 -8.02 13.61
N ILE A 87 6.75 -7.56 14.82
CA ILE A 87 6.31 -8.23 16.07
C ILE A 87 4.77 -8.20 16.21
N LEU A 88 4.12 -7.10 15.82
CA LEU A 88 2.66 -6.99 15.83
C LEU A 88 2.00 -7.95 14.82
N GLU A 89 2.56 -8.09 13.62
CA GLU A 89 2.10 -9.05 12.61
C GLU A 89 2.26 -10.49 13.11
N ASP A 90 3.40 -10.85 13.70
CA ASP A 90 3.61 -12.17 14.31
C ASP A 90 2.59 -12.46 15.42
N ALA A 91 2.29 -11.46 16.25
CA ALA A 91 1.27 -11.56 17.29
C ALA A 91 -0.14 -11.72 16.68
N ALA A 92 -0.44 -11.03 15.57
CA ALA A 92 -1.71 -11.17 14.86
C ALA A 92 -1.87 -12.57 14.29
N VAL A 93 -0.85 -13.09 13.60
CA VAL A 93 -0.83 -14.48 13.09
C VAL A 93 -1.04 -15.48 14.23
N SER A 94 -0.34 -15.30 15.36
CA SER A 94 -0.50 -16.17 16.54
C SER A 94 -1.93 -16.12 17.12
N HIS A 95 -2.53 -14.93 17.19
CA HIS A 95 -3.90 -14.78 17.68
C HIS A 95 -4.93 -15.40 16.71
N PHE A 96 -4.74 -15.21 15.41
CA PHE A 96 -5.62 -15.75 14.38
C PHE A 96 -5.55 -17.29 14.33
N ASP A 97 -4.39 -17.89 14.61
CA ASP A 97 -4.27 -19.33 14.83
C ASP A 97 -5.05 -19.77 16.08
N LYS A 98 -4.81 -19.12 17.23
CA LYS A 98 -5.50 -19.40 18.51
C LYS A 98 -7.02 -19.36 18.38
N ARG A 99 -7.56 -18.36 17.68
CA ARG A 99 -9.01 -18.17 17.48
C ARG A 99 -9.60 -19.01 16.37
N GLY A 100 -8.76 -19.71 15.61
CA GLY A 100 -9.18 -20.49 14.46
C GLY A 100 -9.65 -19.64 13.28
N TYR A 101 -9.17 -18.42 13.14
CA TYR A 101 -9.43 -17.61 11.94
C TYR A 101 -8.54 -18.02 10.77
N GLU A 102 -7.26 -18.28 11.03
CA GLU A 102 -6.28 -18.74 10.03
C GLU A 102 -5.35 -19.79 10.67
N PRO A 103 -5.74 -21.07 10.69
CA PRO A 103 -4.95 -22.12 11.33
C PRO A 103 -3.58 -22.30 10.68
N ILE A 104 -2.52 -22.30 11.49
CA ILE A 104 -1.16 -22.61 11.02
C ILE A 104 -1.05 -24.10 10.69
N PHE A 105 -1.62 -24.95 11.54
CA PHE A 105 -1.73 -26.38 11.26
C PHE A 105 -3.11 -26.68 10.66
N PRO A 106 -3.20 -27.45 9.57
CA PRO A 106 -4.48 -27.71 8.92
C PRO A 106 -5.44 -28.46 9.85
N VAL A 107 -6.65 -27.91 10.03
CA VAL A 107 -7.73 -28.49 10.83
C VAL A 107 -8.99 -28.52 9.98
N LYS A 108 -9.63 -29.70 9.86
CA LYS A 108 -10.89 -29.83 9.13
C LYS A 108 -12.02 -29.15 9.89
N ARG A 109 -12.76 -28.25 9.24
CA ARG A 109 -13.89 -27.56 9.88
C ARG A 109 -15.14 -27.63 9.03
N GLU A 110 -16.21 -28.17 9.62
CA GLU A 110 -17.52 -28.19 8.99
C GLU A 110 -18.06 -26.76 8.86
N LEU A 111 -18.86 -26.51 7.82
CA LEU A 111 -19.32 -25.15 7.47
C LEU A 111 -20.06 -24.47 8.64
N ASP A 112 -20.86 -25.20 9.42
CA ASP A 112 -21.57 -24.66 10.58
C ASP A 112 -20.63 -24.20 11.70
N LEU A 113 -19.47 -24.84 11.85
CA LEU A 113 -18.42 -24.37 12.76
C LEU A 113 -17.79 -23.09 12.22
N LYS A 114 -17.46 -23.04 10.92
CA LYS A 114 -16.93 -21.82 10.30
C LYS A 114 -17.91 -20.65 10.43
N LYS A 115 -19.21 -20.85 10.22
CA LYS A 115 -20.24 -19.82 10.43
C LYS A 115 -20.27 -19.24 11.85
N ARG A 116 -19.87 -20.01 12.87
CA ARG A 116 -19.73 -19.54 14.26
C ARG A 116 -18.40 -18.80 14.46
N ILE A 117 -17.32 -19.28 13.86
CA ILE A 117 -15.99 -18.67 13.96
C ILE A 117 -15.94 -17.32 13.23
N TYR A 118 -16.29 -17.28 11.95
CA TYR A 118 -16.20 -16.09 11.12
C TYR A 118 -17.46 -15.23 11.30
N GLN A 119 -17.39 -14.22 12.17
CA GLN A 119 -18.44 -13.22 12.35
C GLN A 119 -18.04 -11.90 11.70
N TRP A 120 -19.05 -11.11 11.33
CA TRP A 120 -18.86 -9.75 10.84
C TRP A 120 -18.67 -8.77 11.99
N SER A 121 -17.78 -7.80 11.82
CA SER A 121 -17.75 -6.59 12.65
C SER A 121 -19.02 -5.76 12.43
N ASP A 122 -19.34 -4.88 13.37
CA ASP A 122 -20.56 -4.06 13.34
C ASP A 122 -20.32 -2.61 12.88
N GLY A 123 -19.09 -2.28 12.46
CA GLY A 123 -18.67 -0.95 12.02
C GLY A 123 -18.57 0.08 13.15
N THR A 124 -18.74 -0.32 14.41
CA THR A 124 -18.57 0.58 15.56
C THR A 124 -17.11 0.93 15.86
N ASP A 125 -16.16 0.38 15.13
CA ASP A 125 -14.74 0.71 15.16
C ASP A 125 -14.32 1.69 14.05
N GLY A 126 -15.27 2.07 13.17
CA GLY A 126 -15.08 3.04 12.09
C GLY A 126 -14.68 2.46 10.74
N TYR A 127 -14.51 1.15 10.64
CA TYR A 127 -14.13 0.49 9.39
C TYR A 127 -15.33 -0.10 8.65
N PRO A 128 -15.21 -0.35 7.33
CA PRO A 128 -16.14 -1.21 6.59
C PRO A 128 -16.23 -2.63 7.19
N PRO A 129 -17.26 -3.42 6.85
CA PRO A 129 -17.43 -4.76 7.41
C PRO A 129 -16.21 -5.65 7.17
N HIS A 130 -15.72 -6.26 8.25
CA HIS A 130 -14.54 -7.12 8.23
C HIS A 130 -14.70 -8.28 9.22
N LEU A 131 -13.67 -9.10 9.42
CA LEU A 131 -13.71 -10.16 10.42
C LEU A 131 -13.78 -9.56 11.83
N LYS A 132 -14.76 -9.97 12.63
CA LYS A 132 -14.85 -9.61 14.04
C LYS A 132 -13.78 -10.33 14.85
N VAL A 133 -12.72 -9.60 15.19
CA VAL A 133 -11.74 -10.00 16.21
C VAL A 133 -12.42 -9.73 17.57
N ASP A 134 -12.29 -10.62 18.56
CA ASP A 134 -12.88 -10.48 19.92
C ASP A 134 -14.36 -10.89 20.12
N GLY A 135 -15.06 -11.34 19.07
CA GLY A 135 -16.45 -11.81 19.18
C GLY A 135 -16.65 -13.28 19.56
N ASN A 136 -15.60 -14.09 19.53
CA ASN A 136 -15.70 -15.52 19.84
C ASN A 136 -15.32 -15.79 21.28
N ASP A 137 -16.27 -16.21 22.10
CA ASP A 137 -15.93 -17.02 23.27
C ASP A 137 -15.16 -18.26 22.78
N GLU A 138 -14.14 -18.72 23.50
CA GLU A 138 -13.56 -20.06 23.27
C GLU A 138 -14.65 -21.15 23.25
N ALA A 139 -15.83 -20.86 23.80
CA ALA A 139 -17.05 -21.66 23.68
C ALA A 139 -17.50 -21.97 22.23
N ASN A 140 -17.05 -21.23 21.22
CA ASN A 140 -17.36 -21.49 19.82
C ASN A 140 -16.43 -22.53 19.16
N LEU A 141 -15.28 -22.85 19.78
CA LEU A 141 -14.37 -23.91 19.35
C LEU A 141 -14.81 -25.29 19.91
N PRO A 142 -14.48 -26.40 19.23
CA PRO A 142 -14.60 -27.76 19.79
C PRO A 142 -13.89 -27.91 21.14
N ALA A 143 -14.40 -28.76 22.03
CA ALA A 143 -13.90 -28.85 23.42
C ALA A 143 -12.44 -29.29 23.55
N ASP A 144 -11.91 -30.01 22.55
CA ASP A 144 -10.53 -30.44 22.40
C ASP A 144 -9.60 -29.36 21.80
N GLU A 145 -10.17 -28.31 21.20
CA GLU A 145 -9.47 -27.11 20.73
C GLU A 145 -9.57 -25.94 21.73
N ARG A 146 -10.44 -26.04 22.74
CA ARG A 146 -10.48 -25.10 23.89
C ARG A 146 -9.25 -25.30 24.76
N GLN A 147 -8.73 -24.22 25.35
CA GLN A 147 -7.65 -24.36 26.32
C GLN A 147 -8.13 -25.21 27.51
N SER A 148 -7.48 -26.36 27.70
CA SER A 148 -7.77 -27.29 28.78
C SER A 148 -7.26 -26.74 30.11
N LYS A 149 -8.12 -26.05 30.87
CA LYS A 149 -7.92 -25.58 32.26
C LYS A 149 -6.67 -24.68 32.48
N PRO A 150 -6.68 -23.80 33.50
CA PRO A 150 -5.49 -23.03 33.86
C PRO A 150 -4.35 -24.01 34.21
N GLY A 151 -3.22 -23.95 33.48
CA GLY A 151 -2.02 -24.74 33.79
C GLY A 151 -1.59 -25.84 32.81
N SER A 152 -2.11 -25.91 31.58
CA SER A 152 -1.54 -26.79 30.54
C SER A 152 -0.66 -26.02 29.55
N ALA A 153 0.63 -26.39 29.51
CA ALA A 153 1.71 -25.65 28.87
C ALA A 153 1.74 -25.75 27.33
N ARG A 154 0.78 -25.10 26.65
CA ARG A 154 0.99 -24.57 25.29
C ARG A 154 1.04 -23.04 25.38
N SER A 155 2.28 -22.54 25.46
CA SER A 155 2.71 -21.13 25.47
C SER A 155 1.64 -20.06 25.70
N GLU A 156 1.49 -19.63 26.96
CA GLU A 156 0.63 -18.54 27.41
C GLU A 156 1.10 -17.12 26.98
N GLY A 157 1.92 -16.97 25.93
CA GLY A 157 2.86 -15.84 25.86
C GLY A 157 2.78 -14.81 24.71
N VAL A 158 2.04 -15.00 23.62
CA VAL A 158 2.21 -14.12 22.43
C VAL A 158 0.90 -13.66 21.77
N GLY A 159 -0.15 -14.49 21.74
CA GLY A 159 -1.43 -14.14 21.07
C GLY A 159 -2.47 -13.41 21.94
N GLN A 160 -2.16 -13.08 23.21
CA GLN A 160 -3.11 -12.43 24.13
C GLN A 160 -3.24 -10.92 23.94
N ILE A 161 -2.35 -10.28 23.16
CA ILE A 161 -2.42 -8.85 22.92
C ILE A 161 -3.82 -8.51 22.36
N PHE A 162 -4.29 -9.24 21.35
CA PHE A 162 -5.63 -9.12 20.76
C PHE A 162 -6.78 -9.70 21.62
N ASP A 163 -6.64 -9.95 22.93
CA ASP A 163 -7.76 -10.43 23.78
C ASP A 163 -8.47 -9.29 24.56
N MET A 164 -8.04 -8.04 24.38
CA MET A 164 -8.66 -6.84 24.97
C MET A 164 -9.84 -6.35 24.12
N GLN A 165 -10.78 -5.57 24.69
CA GLN A 165 -11.83 -4.93 23.88
C GLN A 165 -11.21 -4.11 22.74
N GLU A 166 -11.68 -4.34 21.49
CA GLU A 166 -11.08 -3.81 20.25
C GLU A 166 -10.62 -2.35 20.33
N THR A 167 -11.43 -1.45 20.90
CA THR A 167 -11.16 0.01 20.91
C THR A 167 -10.10 0.40 21.94
N ALA A 168 -10.17 -0.15 23.16
CA ALA A 168 -9.12 0.04 24.17
C ALA A 168 -7.79 -0.51 23.65
N PHE A 169 -7.85 -1.61 22.92
CA PHE A 169 -6.70 -2.29 22.35
C PHE A 169 -5.99 -1.53 21.21
N VAL A 170 -6.74 -1.04 20.21
CA VAL A 170 -6.20 -0.14 19.13
C VAL A 170 -5.38 0.99 19.75
N SER A 171 -5.96 1.64 20.77
CA SER A 171 -5.37 2.83 21.38
C SER A 171 -4.02 2.54 22.05
N LYS A 172 -3.84 1.35 22.64
CA LYS A 172 -2.62 0.98 23.37
C LYS A 172 -1.50 0.51 22.45
N ILE A 173 -1.79 -0.23 21.37
CA ILE A 173 -0.77 -0.55 20.36
C ILE A 173 -0.28 0.72 19.67
N ALA A 174 -1.21 1.57 19.24
CA ALA A 174 -0.85 2.86 18.63
C ALA A 174 -0.05 3.72 19.62
N GLN A 175 -0.38 3.69 20.92
CA GLN A 175 0.40 4.33 21.97
C GLN A 175 1.82 3.76 22.09
N ALA A 176 1.99 2.43 22.09
CA ALA A 176 3.31 1.80 22.15
C ALA A 176 4.20 2.21 20.98
N VAL A 177 3.65 2.25 19.75
CA VAL A 177 4.39 2.74 18.58
C VAL A 177 4.68 4.23 18.66
N SER A 178 3.76 5.03 19.19
CA SER A 178 4.01 6.46 19.45
C SER A 178 5.16 6.68 20.44
N PHE A 179 5.38 5.73 21.37
CA PHE A 179 6.44 5.78 22.37
C PHE A 179 7.81 5.38 21.81
N ILE A 180 7.85 4.55 20.76
CA ILE A 180 9.07 4.24 20.02
C ILE A 180 9.58 5.47 19.25
N ILE A 181 8.69 6.35 18.79
CA ILE A 181 9.08 7.61 18.18
C ILE A 181 9.51 8.57 19.28
N PRO A 182 10.81 8.92 19.38
CA PRO A 182 11.28 9.72 20.49
C PRO A 182 10.66 11.12 20.50
N LYS A 183 10.69 11.77 21.67
CA LYS A 183 10.29 13.18 21.78
C LYS A 183 11.10 14.08 20.85
N ASP A 184 12.40 13.81 20.74
CA ASP A 184 13.33 14.50 19.85
C ASP A 184 14.44 13.54 19.40
N ILE A 185 15.08 13.80 18.26
CA ILE A 185 16.13 12.93 17.70
C ILE A 185 17.35 13.73 17.28
N ASP A 186 18.48 13.04 17.07
CA ASP A 186 19.62 13.66 16.38
C ASP A 186 19.25 13.97 14.92
N HIS A 187 19.57 15.19 14.49
CA HIS A 187 19.28 15.71 13.16
C HIS A 187 20.47 15.61 12.21
N GLU A 188 21.67 15.30 12.72
CA GLU A 188 22.87 15.16 11.89
C GLU A 188 22.78 13.92 10.99
N ASN A 189 23.25 14.07 9.75
CA ASN A 189 23.26 12.99 8.74
C ASN A 189 21.87 12.35 8.52
N THR A 190 20.82 13.16 8.43
CA THR A 190 19.44 12.69 8.21
C THR A 190 18.89 13.15 6.85
N PRO A 191 17.92 12.41 6.26
CA PRO A 191 17.41 12.72 4.92
C PRO A 191 16.55 13.99 4.85
N TYR A 192 16.01 14.44 5.99
CA TYR A 192 15.16 15.62 6.06
C TYR A 192 15.91 16.91 6.43
N LYS A 193 17.17 16.83 6.88
CA LYS A 193 17.89 17.97 7.47
C LYS A 193 17.91 19.20 6.55
N GLY A 194 18.16 18.97 5.25
CA GLY A 194 18.32 20.03 4.27
C GLY A 194 19.47 21.00 4.64
N PRO A 195 19.25 22.33 4.58
CA PRO A 195 17.94 22.99 4.58
C PRO A 195 17.33 23.21 3.18
N THR A 196 18.07 22.92 2.10
CA THR A 196 17.57 23.11 0.72
C THR A 196 17.11 21.80 0.08
N LEU A 197 16.37 21.90 -1.03
CA LEU A 197 16.04 20.72 -1.86
C LEU A 197 17.32 20.02 -2.36
N ALA A 198 18.33 20.78 -2.77
CA ALA A 198 19.60 20.23 -3.24
C ALA A 198 20.35 19.43 -2.16
N ASP A 199 20.26 19.85 -0.90
CA ASP A 199 20.89 19.14 0.23
C ASP A 199 20.24 17.77 0.47
N VAL A 200 18.90 17.70 0.44
CA VAL A 200 18.18 16.43 0.62
C VAL A 200 18.31 15.53 -0.62
N GLU A 201 18.36 16.09 -1.83
CA GLU A 201 18.69 15.36 -3.07
C GLU A 201 20.08 14.72 -2.98
N LYS A 202 21.08 15.49 -2.54
CA LYS A 202 22.45 15.02 -2.36
C LYS A 202 22.53 13.91 -1.30
N PHE A 203 21.86 14.10 -0.16
CA PHE A 203 21.82 13.08 0.88
C PHE A 203 21.19 11.78 0.36
N ASN A 204 20.04 11.88 -0.30
CA ASN A 204 19.31 10.75 -0.87
C ASN A 204 20.19 9.92 -1.82
N LYS A 205 20.83 10.58 -2.80
CA LYS A 205 21.71 9.90 -3.76
C LYS A 205 22.92 9.21 -3.11
N ALA A 206 23.42 9.78 -2.02
CA ALA A 206 24.54 9.20 -1.28
C ALA A 206 24.15 7.94 -0.50
N GLN A 207 22.86 7.69 -0.24
CA GLN A 207 22.38 6.49 0.48
C GLN A 207 22.15 5.28 -0.43
N PHE A 208 22.16 5.46 -1.76
CA PHE A 208 21.92 4.34 -2.65
C PHE A 208 23.01 3.27 -2.53
N PRO A 209 22.63 1.97 -2.54
CA PRO A 209 23.61 0.88 -2.54
C PRO A 209 24.51 0.98 -3.78
N LYS A 210 25.80 0.65 -3.62
CA LYS A 210 26.77 0.65 -4.72
C LYS A 210 26.55 -0.61 -5.58
N THR A 211 26.57 -0.43 -6.90
CA THR A 211 26.15 -1.35 -7.98
C THR A 211 26.57 -2.83 -7.90
N ASP A 212 25.74 -3.66 -8.54
CA ASP A 212 25.90 -5.07 -8.92
C ASP A 212 27.36 -5.49 -9.23
N GLY A 213 28.02 -6.20 -8.31
CA GLY A 213 29.37 -6.73 -8.56
C GLY A 213 30.09 -7.33 -7.36
N ASP A 214 29.73 -6.97 -6.13
CA ASP A 214 30.32 -7.55 -4.93
C ASP A 214 29.38 -8.59 -4.30
N ALA A 215 29.30 -9.74 -4.96
CA ALA A 215 28.57 -10.92 -4.50
C ALA A 215 29.26 -11.62 -3.31
N SER A 216 30.34 -11.05 -2.76
CA SER A 216 31.02 -11.57 -1.58
C SER A 216 30.48 -11.01 -0.26
N ASN A 217 29.66 -9.95 -0.32
CA ASN A 217 29.15 -9.30 0.87
C ASN A 217 27.64 -9.49 1.02
N GLN A 218 27.24 -10.14 2.11
CA GLN A 218 25.83 -10.41 2.45
C GLN A 218 25.00 -9.12 2.58
N ASP A 219 25.68 -7.99 2.80
CA ASP A 219 25.17 -6.62 2.88
C ASP A 219 24.38 -6.13 1.65
N ASN A 220 24.71 -6.63 0.45
CA ASN A 220 24.03 -6.23 -0.80
C ASN A 220 22.71 -6.99 -1.04
N LEU A 221 22.50 -8.13 -0.38
CA LEU A 221 21.36 -9.01 -0.65
C LEU A 221 20.05 -8.53 0.01
N ASN A 222 20.13 -7.82 1.15
CA ASN A 222 18.95 -7.31 1.85
C ASN A 222 18.52 -5.90 1.39
N LYS A 223 19.41 -5.09 0.82
CA LYS A 223 19.06 -3.77 0.22
C LYS A 223 18.73 -3.83 -1.26
N ALA A 224 19.23 -4.84 -1.99
CA ALA A 224 18.73 -5.20 -3.33
C ALA A 224 17.40 -5.97 -3.29
N ALA A 225 16.71 -5.95 -2.14
CA ALA A 225 15.48 -6.69 -1.91
C ALA A 225 14.24 -6.01 -2.50
N ASP A 226 14.20 -4.72 -2.86
CA ASP A 226 13.03 -4.16 -3.55
C ASP A 226 13.13 -4.30 -5.09
N ILE A 227 12.02 -4.25 -5.82
CA ILE A 227 11.92 -4.34 -7.29
C ILE A 227 12.91 -3.39 -7.98
N MET A 228 13.09 -2.19 -7.43
CA MET A 228 14.00 -1.15 -7.93
C MET A 228 15.34 -1.09 -7.17
N LYS A 229 15.76 -2.19 -6.54
CA LYS A 229 17.06 -2.35 -5.88
C LYS A 229 17.33 -1.38 -4.72
N GLY A 230 16.30 -1.01 -3.96
CA GLY A 230 16.44 -0.10 -2.81
C GLY A 230 16.80 1.33 -3.21
N ARG A 231 16.33 1.77 -4.38
CA ARG A 231 16.45 3.13 -4.91
C ARG A 231 15.08 3.79 -4.92
N ASN A 232 15.04 5.09 -5.22
CA ASN A 232 13.80 5.86 -5.37
C ASN A 232 13.90 6.85 -6.52
N ILE A 233 12.77 7.46 -6.88
CA ILE A 233 12.65 8.37 -8.02
C ILE A 233 13.63 9.57 -7.96
N GLY A 234 14.12 9.92 -6.76
CA GLY A 234 15.16 10.93 -6.55
C GLY A 234 16.52 10.57 -7.15
N GLU A 235 16.67 9.38 -7.75
CA GLU A 235 17.82 9.07 -8.60
C GLU A 235 17.91 9.94 -9.85
N TYR A 236 16.76 10.31 -10.40
CA TYR A 236 16.64 11.19 -11.55
C TYR A 236 16.78 12.65 -11.10
N ASP A 237 17.73 13.40 -11.67
CA ASP A 237 17.89 14.84 -11.35
C ASP A 237 16.67 15.68 -11.73
N ASP A 238 15.84 15.18 -12.63
CA ASP A 238 14.61 15.78 -13.13
C ASP A 238 13.35 15.07 -12.58
N TRP A 239 13.42 14.50 -11.38
CA TRP A 239 12.28 13.88 -10.67
C TRP A 239 11.05 14.80 -10.58
N TYR A 240 11.25 16.11 -10.58
CA TYR A 240 10.20 17.14 -10.55
C TYR A 240 9.63 17.49 -11.93
N SER A 241 10.13 16.91 -13.02
CA SER A 241 9.70 17.25 -14.39
C SER A 241 8.23 16.95 -14.65
N ASP A 242 7.65 17.62 -15.64
CA ASP A 242 6.29 17.36 -16.11
C ASP A 242 6.12 15.91 -16.57
N ALA A 243 7.12 15.38 -17.29
CA ALA A 243 7.12 14.02 -17.80
C ALA A 243 7.04 12.99 -16.67
N ARG A 244 7.92 13.07 -15.66
CA ARG A 244 7.94 12.10 -14.55
C ARG A 244 6.76 12.26 -13.58
N PHE A 245 6.24 13.48 -13.44
CA PHE A 245 5.00 13.71 -12.70
C PHE A 245 3.81 13.02 -13.39
N ALA A 246 3.57 13.32 -14.67
CA ALA A 246 2.44 12.74 -15.40
C ALA A 246 2.56 11.22 -15.55
N GLN A 247 3.77 10.71 -15.79
CA GLN A 247 4.03 9.28 -15.94
C GLN A 247 3.61 8.44 -14.72
N GLN A 248 3.64 9.01 -13.51
CA GLN A 248 3.16 8.31 -12.30
C GLN A 248 1.68 7.94 -12.36
N HIS A 249 0.86 8.67 -13.13
CA HIS A 249 -0.56 8.34 -13.32
C HIS A 249 -0.77 7.12 -14.25
N PHE A 250 0.27 6.67 -14.95
CA PHE A 250 0.25 5.49 -15.82
C PHE A 250 1.08 4.31 -15.28
N SER A 251 2.21 4.57 -14.63
CA SER A 251 3.14 3.53 -14.16
C SER A 251 3.63 3.72 -12.73
N GLY A 252 3.04 4.67 -12.00
CA GLY A 252 3.24 4.82 -10.56
C GLY A 252 2.42 3.81 -9.76
N VAL A 253 2.32 4.05 -8.45
CA VAL A 253 1.56 3.21 -7.51
C VAL A 253 0.04 3.39 -7.58
N ASN A 254 -0.45 4.44 -8.24
CA ASN A 254 -1.88 4.63 -8.52
C ASN A 254 -2.15 4.76 -10.03
N PRO A 255 -1.93 3.69 -10.82
CA PRO A 255 -2.04 3.75 -12.27
C PRO A 255 -3.47 3.52 -12.77
N SER A 256 -4.47 3.35 -11.89
CA SER A 256 -5.78 2.77 -12.24
C SER A 256 -6.96 3.73 -12.04
N THR A 257 -6.68 5.03 -11.89
CA THR A 257 -7.69 6.03 -11.54
C THR A 257 -7.76 7.25 -12.45
N ILE A 258 -6.74 7.51 -13.27
CA ILE A 258 -6.81 8.49 -14.36
C ILE A 258 -7.86 8.05 -15.37
N GLU A 259 -8.66 8.99 -15.90
CA GLU A 259 -9.75 8.70 -16.83
C GLU A 259 -9.93 9.80 -17.88
N THR A 260 -10.77 9.55 -18.88
CA THR A 260 -11.12 10.54 -19.90
C THR A 260 -11.89 11.70 -19.27
N ALA A 261 -11.46 12.93 -19.55
CA ALA A 261 -12.15 14.11 -19.02
C ALA A 261 -13.55 14.23 -19.62
N SER A 262 -14.55 14.44 -18.75
CA SER A 262 -15.92 14.71 -19.21
C SER A 262 -16.00 16.05 -19.92
N GLN A 263 -16.96 16.18 -20.84
CA GLN A 263 -17.18 17.44 -21.57
C GLN A 263 -17.48 18.62 -20.64
N ASP A 264 -18.15 18.39 -19.51
CA ASP A 264 -18.47 19.43 -18.55
C ASP A 264 -17.20 19.91 -17.83
N LYS A 265 -16.32 18.98 -17.42
CA LYS A 265 -15.01 19.33 -16.85
C LYS A 265 -14.16 20.10 -17.86
N ILE A 266 -14.09 19.66 -19.12
CA ILE A 266 -13.35 20.39 -20.17
C ILE A 266 -13.87 21.84 -20.31
N LYS A 267 -15.19 22.05 -20.31
CA LYS A 267 -15.80 23.39 -20.38
C LYS A 267 -15.47 24.28 -19.18
N GLU A 268 -15.40 23.71 -17.97
CA GLU A 268 -14.95 24.46 -16.79
C GLU A 268 -13.54 25.01 -17.03
N TYR A 269 -12.60 24.18 -17.48
CA TYR A 269 -11.22 24.61 -17.75
C TYR A 269 -11.08 25.54 -18.96
N ILE A 270 -11.91 25.40 -20.00
CA ILE A 270 -12.00 26.38 -21.10
C ILE A 270 -12.38 27.76 -20.55
N SER A 271 -13.38 27.80 -19.67
CA SER A 271 -13.87 29.05 -19.07
C SER A 271 -12.82 29.67 -18.16
N GLU A 272 -12.10 28.86 -17.38
CA GLU A 272 -11.02 29.33 -16.52
C GLU A 272 -9.81 29.83 -17.31
N ALA A 273 -9.41 29.12 -18.38
CA ALA A 273 -8.37 29.58 -19.30
C ALA A 273 -8.75 30.92 -19.96
N GLN A 274 -10.02 31.11 -20.31
CA GLN A 274 -10.53 32.38 -20.84
C GLN A 274 -10.43 33.52 -19.83
N LYS A 275 -10.72 33.28 -18.54
CA LYS A 275 -10.60 34.30 -17.48
C LYS A 275 -9.15 34.71 -17.25
N GLN A 276 -8.22 33.77 -17.38
CA GLN A 276 -6.78 34.03 -17.27
C GLN A 276 -6.16 34.59 -18.57
N GLY A 277 -6.91 34.66 -19.67
CA GLY A 277 -6.43 35.17 -20.97
C GLY A 277 -5.45 34.24 -21.68
N LEU A 278 -5.61 32.92 -21.52
CA LEU A 278 -4.68 31.91 -22.04
C LEU A 278 -5.23 31.25 -23.32
N ASP A 279 -5.20 31.98 -24.44
CA ASP A 279 -5.81 31.57 -25.71
C ASP A 279 -5.30 30.21 -26.24
N LYS A 280 -4.00 29.92 -26.06
CA LYS A 280 -3.40 28.68 -26.59
C LYS A 280 -3.89 27.42 -25.88
N VAL A 281 -3.90 27.41 -24.54
CA VAL A 281 -4.39 26.24 -23.78
C VAL A 281 -5.90 26.11 -23.92
N LYS A 282 -6.63 27.23 -24.00
CA LYS A 282 -8.05 27.23 -24.32
C LYS A 282 -8.32 26.53 -25.66
N ALA A 283 -7.56 26.84 -26.71
CA ALA A 283 -7.71 26.20 -28.02
C ALA A 283 -7.43 24.69 -27.98
N ILE A 284 -6.45 24.24 -27.20
CA ILE A 284 -6.17 22.80 -26.98
C ILE A 284 -7.37 22.11 -26.31
N LEU A 285 -7.95 22.75 -25.29
CA LEU A 285 -9.11 22.21 -24.58
C LEU A 285 -10.38 22.23 -25.44
N GLU A 286 -10.56 23.23 -26.31
CA GLU A 286 -11.65 23.30 -27.29
C GLU A 286 -11.53 22.22 -28.38
N ASP A 287 -10.31 21.89 -28.81
CA ASP A 287 -10.04 20.74 -29.70
C ASP A 287 -10.36 19.41 -28.99
N GLY A 288 -10.07 19.32 -27.69
CA GLY A 288 -10.51 18.23 -26.83
C GLY A 288 -9.87 16.87 -27.16
N LYS A 289 -8.76 16.85 -27.90
CA LYS A 289 -8.08 15.62 -28.29
C LYS A 289 -7.41 14.94 -27.09
N ASP A 290 -7.92 13.75 -26.75
CA ASP A 290 -7.39 12.84 -25.73
C ASP A 290 -7.09 13.54 -24.38
N ILE A 291 -8.02 14.40 -23.95
CA ILE A 291 -7.93 15.07 -22.65
C ILE A 291 -8.30 14.09 -21.54
N LEU A 292 -7.37 13.90 -20.61
CA LEU A 292 -7.53 13.05 -19.43
C LEU A 292 -7.66 13.90 -18.17
N ILE A 293 -8.28 13.33 -17.14
CA ILE A 293 -8.47 13.93 -15.83
C ILE A 293 -8.03 12.95 -14.75
N GLN A 294 -7.40 13.50 -13.73
CA GLN A 294 -7.27 12.87 -12.43
C GLN A 294 -8.01 13.74 -11.42
N ASP A 295 -9.19 13.28 -11.01
CA ASP A 295 -10.12 14.05 -10.17
C ASP A 295 -10.07 13.59 -8.71
N TYR A 296 -9.64 14.47 -7.80
CA TYR A 296 -9.67 14.26 -6.36
C TYR A 296 -10.68 15.18 -5.65
N SER A 297 -11.55 15.89 -6.41
CA SER A 297 -12.56 16.79 -5.86
C SER A 297 -13.54 16.09 -4.91
N TYR A 298 -13.73 14.77 -5.10
CA TYR A 298 -14.59 13.92 -4.29
C TYR A 298 -14.18 13.86 -2.80
N PHE A 299 -12.96 14.28 -2.41
CA PHE A 299 -12.56 14.31 -1.00
C PHE A 299 -13.51 15.13 -0.13
N ARG A 300 -14.14 16.19 -0.66
CA ARG A 300 -15.15 16.95 0.10
C ARG A 300 -16.43 16.17 0.32
N GLU A 301 -16.92 15.50 -0.72
CA GLU A 301 -18.08 14.63 -0.60
C GLU A 301 -17.80 13.50 0.41
N ALA A 302 -16.64 12.85 0.28
CA ALA A 302 -16.21 11.75 1.14
C ALA A 302 -16.11 12.12 2.62
N THR A 303 -15.70 13.36 2.93
CA THR A 303 -15.49 13.81 4.31
C THR A 303 -16.68 14.59 4.88
N GLY A 304 -17.64 14.96 4.03
CA GLY A 304 -18.73 15.88 4.36
C GLY A 304 -18.26 17.33 4.54
N ALA A 305 -17.07 17.69 4.04
CA ALA A 305 -16.54 19.04 4.13
C ALA A 305 -17.24 19.99 3.15
N THR A 306 -17.64 21.17 3.62
CA THR A 306 -18.24 22.20 2.76
C THR A 306 -17.19 22.83 1.84
N ASN A 307 -17.65 23.63 0.87
CA ASN A 307 -16.73 24.33 -0.02
C ASN A 307 -15.96 25.46 0.68
N GLU A 308 -16.39 25.92 1.87
CA GLU A 308 -15.72 26.95 2.66
C GLU A 308 -14.67 26.36 3.61
N GLN A 309 -14.82 25.08 3.98
CA GLN A 309 -13.90 24.40 4.88
C GLN A 309 -12.58 24.03 4.15
N ILE A 310 -11.48 24.22 4.88
CA ILE A 310 -10.15 23.75 4.47
C ILE A 310 -9.87 22.38 5.11
N PHE A 311 -9.05 21.56 4.45
CA PHE A 311 -8.50 20.36 5.08
C PHE A 311 -7.29 20.73 5.91
N GLN A 312 -7.40 20.49 7.22
CA GLN A 312 -6.31 20.73 8.16
C GLN A 312 -6.30 19.64 9.23
N ASN A 313 -5.13 19.06 9.46
CA ASN A 313 -4.85 18.18 10.58
C ASN A 313 -4.06 18.94 11.64
N THR A 314 -4.69 19.19 12.78
CA THR A 314 -4.01 19.74 13.96
C THR A 314 -3.44 18.58 14.80
N VAL A 315 -2.13 18.41 14.73
CA VAL A 315 -1.40 17.38 15.47
C VAL A 315 -1.04 17.92 16.84
N TYR A 316 -1.51 17.28 17.91
CA TYR A 316 -1.16 17.63 19.28
C TYR A 316 0.08 16.87 19.75
N GLU A 317 1.06 17.58 20.31
CA GLU A 317 2.14 16.93 21.06
C GLU A 317 1.58 16.36 22.37
N LEU A 318 1.92 15.10 22.66
CA LEU A 318 1.49 14.42 23.88
C LEU A 318 2.68 14.16 24.81
N LYS A 319 2.44 14.29 26.11
CA LYS A 319 3.26 13.75 27.18
C LYS A 319 2.52 12.56 27.77
N GLY A 320 2.90 11.35 27.35
CA GLY A 320 2.07 10.16 27.54
C GLY A 320 0.80 10.29 26.72
N THR A 321 -0.36 10.35 27.38
CA THR A 321 -1.67 10.59 26.76
C THR A 321 -2.17 12.03 26.89
N THR A 322 -1.46 12.88 27.63
CA THR A 322 -1.91 14.27 27.92
C THR A 322 -1.35 15.25 26.90
N PRO A 323 -2.19 16.06 26.22
CA PRO A 323 -1.73 17.11 25.32
C PRO A 323 -0.89 18.16 26.05
N THR A 324 0.26 18.54 25.48
CA THR A 324 1.14 19.58 26.05
C THR A 324 0.66 21.01 25.75
N GLY A 325 -0.27 21.15 24.80
CA GLY A 325 -0.72 22.42 24.24
C GLY A 325 0.06 22.85 22.99
N LYS A 326 1.19 22.21 22.66
CA LYS A 326 1.88 22.44 21.38
C LYS A 326 1.18 21.71 20.25
N THR A 327 1.11 22.37 19.09
CA THR A 327 0.49 21.80 17.90
C THR A 327 1.34 22.04 16.66
N THR A 328 1.13 21.16 15.68
CA THR A 328 1.72 21.21 14.35
C THR A 328 0.58 21.02 13.34
N SER A 329 0.57 21.78 12.24
CA SER A 329 -0.51 21.72 11.25
C SER A 329 -0.07 21.09 9.93
N ARG A 330 -0.87 20.18 9.40
CA ARG A 330 -0.70 19.62 8.05
C ARG A 330 -1.96 19.87 7.22
N TYR A 331 -1.82 20.07 5.92
CA TYR A 331 -2.92 20.46 5.03
C TYR A 331 -3.02 19.49 3.85
N ALA A 332 -4.25 19.16 3.46
CA ALA A 332 -4.55 18.37 2.27
C ALA A 332 -5.34 19.23 1.27
N ALA A 333 -5.54 18.71 0.06
CA ALA A 333 -6.28 19.41 -0.97
C ALA A 333 -7.05 18.41 -1.86
N ALA A 334 -8.26 18.80 -2.28
CA ALA A 334 -9.08 18.06 -3.24
C ALA A 334 -8.72 18.49 -4.66
N SER A 335 -7.48 18.17 -5.07
CA SER A 335 -6.92 18.65 -6.34
C SER A 335 -7.64 18.08 -7.56
N VAL A 336 -7.47 18.74 -8.72
CA VAL A 336 -7.87 18.18 -10.02
C VAL A 336 -6.75 18.47 -11.01
N VAL A 337 -6.32 17.45 -11.76
CA VAL A 337 -5.27 17.58 -12.78
C VAL A 337 -5.85 17.25 -14.15
N ILE A 338 -5.60 18.13 -15.12
CA ILE A 338 -5.95 17.92 -16.54
C ILE A 338 -4.68 17.60 -17.31
N PHE A 339 -4.76 16.58 -18.14
CA PHE A 339 -3.68 16.14 -19.00
C PHE A 339 -4.13 16.07 -20.46
N GLN A 340 -3.16 16.04 -21.37
CA GLN A 340 -3.35 15.60 -22.75
C GLN A 340 -2.46 14.39 -23.01
N LEU A 341 -3.03 13.31 -23.55
CA LEU A 341 -2.25 12.20 -24.08
C LEU A 341 -1.89 12.49 -25.54
N HIS A 342 -0.60 12.68 -25.80
CA HIS A 342 -0.11 12.88 -27.17
C HIS A 342 -0.03 11.55 -27.93
N GLU A 343 -0.09 11.63 -29.26
CA GLU A 343 -0.06 10.45 -30.17
C GLU A 343 1.22 9.61 -30.01
N ASP A 344 2.33 10.27 -29.65
CA ASP A 344 3.61 9.60 -29.36
C ASP A 344 3.62 8.86 -28.02
N GLY A 345 2.54 8.96 -27.25
CA GLY A 345 2.29 8.29 -25.99
C GLY A 345 2.74 9.05 -24.75
N ARG A 346 3.33 10.25 -24.88
CA ARG A 346 3.68 11.07 -23.72
C ARG A 346 2.41 11.72 -23.15
N LEU A 347 2.19 11.52 -21.85
CA LEU A 347 1.14 12.21 -21.11
C LEU A 347 1.67 13.55 -20.61
N HIS A 348 1.00 14.65 -20.96
CA HIS A 348 1.43 16.01 -20.63
C HIS A 348 0.45 16.68 -19.65
N PRO A 349 0.90 17.20 -18.49
CA PRO A 349 0.02 17.90 -17.56
C PRO A 349 -0.23 19.34 -18.02
N LEU A 350 -1.50 19.69 -18.25
CA LEU A 350 -1.93 21.00 -18.76
C LEU A 350 -2.38 21.96 -17.67
N ALA A 351 -3.10 21.47 -16.66
CA ALA A 351 -3.65 22.32 -15.61
C ALA A 351 -3.75 21.59 -14.27
N ILE A 352 -3.58 22.33 -13.18
CA ILE A 352 -3.80 21.85 -11.81
C ILE A 352 -4.67 22.84 -11.07
N THR A 353 -5.83 22.37 -10.62
CA THR A 353 -6.61 23.03 -9.57
C THR A 353 -6.09 22.56 -8.22
N LEU A 354 -5.61 23.47 -7.37
CA LEU A 354 -5.00 23.11 -6.09
C LEU A 354 -6.01 22.40 -5.18
N ASP A 355 -7.16 23.02 -4.95
CA ASP A 355 -8.22 22.52 -4.08
C ASP A 355 -9.58 22.89 -4.69
N TYR A 356 -10.28 21.91 -5.26
CA TYR A 356 -11.56 22.14 -5.93
C TYR A 356 -12.68 22.34 -4.90
N LYS A 357 -13.28 23.54 -4.92
CA LYS A 357 -14.28 24.00 -3.94
C LYS A 357 -15.63 24.26 -4.60
N GLY A 358 -16.14 23.25 -5.29
CA GLY A 358 -17.45 23.24 -5.96
C GLY A 358 -17.43 23.77 -7.39
N SER A 359 -16.58 24.76 -7.68
CA SER A 359 -16.36 25.32 -9.02
C SER A 359 -14.96 25.91 -9.15
N LEU A 360 -14.45 26.06 -10.38
CA LEU A 360 -13.16 26.72 -10.61
C LEU A 360 -13.16 28.20 -10.17
N ASP A 361 -14.31 28.87 -10.25
CA ASP A 361 -14.50 30.27 -9.81
C ASP A 361 -14.18 30.48 -8.32
N ASN A 362 -14.33 29.44 -7.50
CA ASN A 362 -14.06 29.45 -6.06
C ASN A 362 -12.76 28.69 -5.70
N SER A 363 -11.97 28.32 -6.72
CA SER A 363 -10.76 27.51 -6.59
C SER A 363 -9.56 28.24 -7.17
N ILE A 364 -8.36 27.68 -7.00
CA ILE A 364 -7.12 28.21 -7.58
C ILE A 364 -6.65 27.22 -8.64
N THR A 365 -6.65 27.64 -9.90
CA THR A 365 -6.21 26.85 -11.04
C THR A 365 -5.00 27.50 -11.69
N ILE A 366 -3.91 26.74 -11.85
CA ILE A 366 -2.74 27.16 -12.61
C ILE A 366 -2.62 26.29 -13.86
N PHE A 367 -2.36 26.93 -15.00
CA PHE A 367 -2.06 26.26 -16.26
C PHE A 367 -0.56 26.18 -16.49
N ASN A 368 -0.11 25.07 -17.05
CA ASN A 368 1.28 24.86 -17.39
C ASN A 368 1.73 25.90 -18.43
N ARG A 369 2.94 26.44 -18.27
CA ARG A 369 3.57 27.33 -19.25
C ARG A 369 3.91 26.58 -20.54
N ARG A 370 4.13 25.27 -20.42
CA ARG A 370 4.43 24.33 -21.52
C ARG A 370 3.13 23.66 -21.93
N LEU A 371 2.81 23.69 -23.22
CA LEU A 371 1.55 23.13 -23.76
C LEU A 371 1.76 21.81 -24.50
N SER A 372 3.01 21.41 -24.68
CA SER A 372 3.41 20.10 -25.18
C SER A 372 4.67 19.61 -24.46
N PRO A 373 4.99 18.31 -24.51
CA PRO A 373 6.19 17.76 -23.86
C PRO A 373 7.51 18.37 -24.33
N ASP A 374 7.58 18.85 -25.58
CA ASP A 374 8.81 19.42 -26.17
C ASP A 374 8.85 20.96 -26.06
N ASP A 375 7.82 21.58 -25.51
CA ASP A 375 7.76 23.04 -25.36
C ASP A 375 8.85 23.53 -24.41
N THR A 376 9.60 24.54 -24.84
CA THR A 376 10.55 25.27 -24.00
C THR A 376 10.01 26.65 -23.67
N CYS A 377 10.33 27.16 -22.47
CA CYS A 377 10.07 28.54 -22.06
C CYS A 377 11.31 29.11 -21.36
N ASP A 378 11.37 30.44 -21.20
CA ASP A 378 12.51 31.13 -20.59
C ASP A 378 12.74 30.74 -19.11
N ILE A 379 11.73 30.14 -18.47
CA ILE A 379 11.80 29.59 -17.11
C ILE A 379 11.93 28.07 -17.22
N ALA A 380 13.07 27.52 -16.81
CA ALA A 380 13.24 26.07 -16.77
C ALA A 380 12.27 25.41 -15.77
N GLU A 381 11.86 24.16 -16.00
CA GLU A 381 10.94 23.43 -15.10
C GLU A 381 11.44 23.38 -13.65
N LYS A 382 12.78 23.34 -13.46
CA LYS A 382 13.41 23.38 -12.14
C LYS A 382 13.08 24.65 -11.37
N GLU A 383 12.98 25.77 -12.07
CA GLU A 383 12.79 27.12 -11.53
C GLU A 383 11.32 27.59 -11.60
N ASP A 384 10.42 26.80 -12.20
CA ASP A 384 8.98 27.10 -12.22
C ASP A 384 8.31 26.68 -10.91
N TRP A 385 8.72 27.34 -9.83
CA TRP A 385 8.29 27.03 -8.45
C TRP A 385 6.77 27.06 -8.23
N PRO A 386 5.98 27.97 -8.84
CA PRO A 386 4.52 27.91 -8.77
C PRO A 386 3.96 26.59 -9.32
N TRP A 387 4.49 26.13 -10.45
CA TRP A 387 4.06 24.89 -11.09
C TRP A 387 4.58 23.64 -10.35
N ARG A 388 5.82 23.65 -9.87
CA ARG A 388 6.35 22.60 -8.99
C ARG A 388 5.53 22.47 -7.71
N TYR A 389 5.14 23.59 -7.09
CA TYR A 389 4.23 23.57 -5.94
C TYR A 389 2.88 22.94 -6.30
N ALA A 390 2.26 23.34 -7.40
CA ALA A 390 0.99 22.76 -7.83
C ALA A 390 1.08 21.24 -8.05
N LYS A 391 2.15 20.75 -8.69
CA LYS A 391 2.44 19.32 -8.81
C LYS A 391 2.59 18.67 -7.43
N THR A 392 3.31 19.28 -6.50
CA THR A 392 3.42 18.79 -5.11
C THR A 392 2.07 18.71 -4.41
N VAL A 393 1.17 19.68 -4.58
CA VAL A 393 -0.20 19.61 -4.03
C VAL A 393 -0.96 18.42 -4.63
N ALA A 394 -0.92 18.26 -5.95
CA ALA A 394 -1.55 17.11 -6.61
C ALA A 394 -0.98 15.76 -6.13
N GLN A 395 0.33 15.68 -5.86
CA GLN A 395 0.97 14.50 -5.31
C GLN A 395 0.46 14.14 -3.89
N THR A 396 0.12 15.14 -3.06
CA THR A 396 -0.52 14.87 -1.75
C THR A 396 -1.93 14.28 -1.90
N ALA A 397 -2.67 14.73 -2.92
CA ALA A 397 -3.98 14.19 -3.23
C ALA A 397 -3.86 12.75 -3.78
N ASP A 398 -2.85 12.49 -4.61
CA ASP A 398 -2.58 11.14 -5.09
C ASP A 398 -2.14 10.18 -3.98
N TRP A 399 -1.29 10.62 -3.04
CA TRP A 399 -0.94 9.83 -1.86
C TRP A 399 -2.20 9.39 -1.09
N ALA A 400 -3.12 10.33 -0.85
CA ALA A 400 -4.37 10.02 -0.15
C ALA A 400 -5.26 9.01 -0.91
N ARG A 401 -5.46 9.23 -2.21
CA ARG A 401 -6.27 8.31 -3.04
C ARG A 401 -5.61 6.96 -3.22
N HIS A 402 -4.28 6.94 -3.33
CA HIS A 402 -3.49 5.72 -3.45
C HIS A 402 -3.61 4.89 -2.17
N GLU A 403 -3.15 5.42 -1.04
CA GLU A 403 -3.05 4.65 0.20
C GLU A 403 -4.42 4.25 0.75
N VAL A 404 -5.41 5.15 0.66
CA VAL A 404 -6.74 4.89 1.22
C VAL A 404 -7.62 4.09 0.27
N ALA A 405 -7.82 4.58 -0.96
CA ALA A 405 -8.76 3.95 -1.87
C ALA A 405 -8.10 2.79 -2.64
N THR A 406 -7.09 3.11 -3.45
CA THR A 406 -6.51 2.18 -4.43
C THR A 406 -5.80 0.98 -3.79
N HIS A 407 -5.18 1.20 -2.63
CA HIS A 407 -4.48 0.18 -1.86
C HIS A 407 -5.38 -0.39 -0.77
N LEU A 408 -5.59 0.32 0.33
CA LEU A 408 -6.25 -0.24 1.51
C LEU A 408 -7.70 -0.71 1.24
N VAL A 409 -8.52 0.06 0.53
CA VAL A 409 -9.92 -0.31 0.27
C VAL A 409 -10.04 -1.29 -0.88
N ASP A 410 -9.59 -0.91 -2.07
CA ASP A 410 -9.81 -1.62 -3.33
C ASP A 410 -9.09 -2.98 -3.36
N THR A 411 -8.04 -3.19 -2.54
CA THR A 411 -7.42 -4.50 -2.35
C THR A 411 -7.76 -5.10 -0.98
N HIS A 412 -7.29 -4.56 0.15
CA HIS A 412 -7.40 -5.27 1.43
C HIS A 412 -8.84 -5.42 1.94
N MET A 413 -9.60 -4.33 2.06
CA MET A 413 -10.91 -4.35 2.73
C MET A 413 -11.98 -5.05 1.89
N ILE A 414 -11.98 -4.80 0.58
CA ILE A 414 -12.88 -5.49 -0.36
C ILE A 414 -12.59 -7.01 -0.36
N GLU A 415 -11.32 -7.40 -0.42
CA GLU A 415 -10.92 -8.81 -0.36
C GLU A 415 -11.31 -9.44 0.99
N GLU A 416 -11.10 -8.77 2.13
CA GLU A 416 -11.47 -9.29 3.45
C GLU A 416 -12.95 -9.62 3.57
N ALA A 417 -13.84 -8.76 3.05
CA ALA A 417 -15.26 -9.07 3.03
C ALA A 417 -15.56 -10.33 2.21
N ILE A 418 -14.91 -10.50 1.05
CA ILE A 418 -15.05 -11.71 0.23
C ILE A 418 -14.49 -12.94 0.96
N ILE A 419 -13.36 -12.82 1.67
CA ILE A 419 -12.75 -13.90 2.45
C ILE A 419 -13.71 -14.36 3.56
N VAL A 420 -14.25 -13.42 4.34
CA VAL A 420 -15.19 -13.71 5.44
C VAL A 420 -16.45 -14.36 4.89
N ALA A 421 -17.05 -13.80 3.84
CA ALA A 421 -18.24 -14.36 3.20
C ALA A 421 -17.99 -15.78 2.66
N THR A 422 -16.84 -16.01 2.02
CA THR A 422 -16.46 -17.32 1.48
C THR A 422 -16.32 -18.36 2.58
N ASN A 423 -15.62 -18.03 3.67
CA ASN A 423 -15.46 -18.92 4.82
C ASN A 423 -16.78 -19.27 5.52
N ARG A 424 -17.79 -18.39 5.42
CA ARG A 424 -19.11 -18.58 6.02
C ARG A 424 -20.10 -19.34 5.14
N THR A 425 -19.90 -19.37 3.82
CA THR A 425 -20.90 -19.87 2.87
C THR A 425 -20.44 -21.07 2.03
N ILE A 426 -19.14 -21.19 1.73
CA ILE A 426 -18.59 -22.24 0.87
C ILE A 426 -17.82 -23.27 1.70
N PRO A 427 -18.20 -24.56 1.70
CA PRO A 427 -17.41 -25.62 2.37
C PRO A 427 -16.00 -25.77 1.79
N GLU A 428 -15.05 -26.17 2.65
CA GLU A 428 -13.62 -26.28 2.28
C GLU A 428 -13.32 -27.31 1.19
N GLY A 429 -14.22 -28.28 0.98
CA GLY A 429 -14.10 -29.31 -0.06
C GLY A 429 -14.64 -28.90 -1.44
N GLU A 430 -15.21 -27.70 -1.57
CA GLU A 430 -15.72 -27.21 -2.87
C GLU A 430 -14.61 -26.61 -3.73
N LEU A 431 -14.76 -26.75 -5.05
CA LEU A 431 -13.84 -26.20 -6.04
C LEU A 431 -13.63 -24.68 -5.87
N LEU A 432 -14.70 -23.94 -5.54
CA LEU A 432 -14.61 -22.49 -5.32
C LEU A 432 -13.75 -22.12 -4.12
N TYR A 433 -13.78 -22.93 -3.04
CA TYR A 433 -12.90 -22.71 -1.91
C TYR A 433 -11.46 -23.08 -2.27
N GLU A 434 -11.24 -24.25 -2.90
CA GLU A 434 -9.91 -24.72 -3.29
C GLU A 434 -9.18 -23.76 -4.25
N ILE A 435 -9.89 -23.09 -5.17
CA ILE A 435 -9.28 -22.16 -6.13
C ILE A 435 -8.97 -20.79 -5.50
N LEU A 436 -9.79 -20.31 -4.57
CA LEU A 436 -9.67 -18.96 -4.00
C LEU A 436 -8.75 -18.91 -2.77
N SER A 437 -8.90 -19.84 -1.83
CA SER A 437 -8.24 -19.73 -0.51
C SER A 437 -6.70 -19.63 -0.53
N PRO A 438 -5.97 -20.21 -1.50
CA PRO A 438 -4.51 -20.03 -1.56
C PRO A 438 -4.07 -18.58 -1.79
N HIS A 439 -4.95 -17.74 -2.35
CA HIS A 439 -4.71 -16.33 -2.62
C HIS A 439 -5.02 -15.42 -1.43
N TRP A 440 -5.35 -15.98 -0.27
CA TRP A 440 -5.74 -15.24 0.93
C TRP A 440 -4.91 -15.61 2.16
N PHE A 441 -3.74 -16.22 1.93
CA PHE A 441 -2.87 -16.68 3.00
C PHE A 441 -2.41 -15.48 3.85
N ARG A 442 -2.78 -15.49 5.14
CA ARG A 442 -2.43 -14.49 6.18
C ARG A 442 -3.01 -13.09 5.97
N THR A 443 -3.87 -12.89 4.97
CA THR A 443 -4.42 -11.56 4.69
C THR A 443 -5.27 -11.03 5.85
N LEU A 444 -6.03 -11.88 6.55
CA LEU A 444 -6.93 -11.41 7.61
C LEU A 444 -6.16 -10.90 8.84
N SER A 445 -5.09 -11.60 9.24
CA SER A 445 -4.24 -11.19 10.36
C SER A 445 -3.49 -9.88 10.08
N LEU A 446 -2.98 -9.69 8.86
CA LEU A 446 -2.34 -8.45 8.44
C LEU A 446 -3.31 -7.27 8.43
N ASN A 447 -4.52 -7.46 7.89
CA ASN A 447 -5.53 -6.42 7.88
C ASN A 447 -5.94 -5.99 9.30
N ALA A 448 -5.97 -6.93 10.26
CA ALA A 448 -6.16 -6.58 11.66
C ALA A 448 -5.03 -5.69 12.19
N ALA A 449 -3.77 -6.02 11.95
CA ALA A 449 -2.64 -5.18 12.34
C ALA A 449 -2.72 -3.77 11.72
N ALA A 450 -3.06 -3.67 10.43
CA ALA A 450 -3.24 -2.41 9.72
C ALA A 450 -4.36 -1.54 10.32
N ARG A 451 -5.52 -2.14 10.67
CA ARG A 451 -6.62 -1.45 11.36
C ARG A 451 -6.22 -0.91 12.74
N LYS A 452 -5.36 -1.65 13.46
CA LYS A 452 -4.92 -1.27 14.82
C LYS A 452 -3.82 -0.22 14.83
N LEU A 453 -2.93 -0.21 13.83
CA LEU A 453 -1.77 0.68 13.83
C LEU A 453 -1.70 1.62 12.63
N LEU A 454 -1.66 1.09 11.41
CA LEU A 454 -1.26 1.88 10.23
C LEU A 454 -2.19 3.07 9.98
N VAL A 455 -3.50 2.82 10.01
CA VAL A 455 -4.49 3.88 9.76
C VAL A 455 -4.47 4.94 10.86
N PRO A 456 -4.71 4.63 12.15
CA PRO A 456 -4.79 5.66 13.19
C PRO A 456 -3.42 6.25 13.59
N GLY A 457 -2.36 5.44 13.57
CA GLY A 457 -1.03 5.79 14.08
C GLY A 457 -0.10 6.41 13.04
N VAL A 458 -0.27 6.09 11.75
CA VAL A 458 0.60 6.56 10.67
C VAL A 458 -0.18 7.42 9.67
N ILE A 459 -1.12 6.83 8.92
CA ILE A 459 -1.86 7.49 7.81
C ILE A 459 -2.60 8.73 8.33
N ALA A 460 -3.45 8.57 9.36
CA ALA A 460 -4.20 9.69 9.93
C ALA A 460 -3.30 10.77 10.53
N ARG A 461 -2.09 10.40 11.01
CA ARG A 461 -1.11 11.33 11.57
C ARG A 461 -0.43 12.18 10.50
N ILE A 462 -0.03 11.60 9.37
CA ILE A 462 0.70 12.33 8.31
C ILE A 462 -0.21 12.92 7.24
N ALA A 463 -1.46 12.48 7.15
CA ALA A 463 -2.46 13.08 6.27
C ALA A 463 -2.84 14.50 6.73
N GLY A 464 -3.18 15.35 5.76
CA GLY A 464 -3.66 16.71 6.01
C GLY A 464 -5.18 16.85 6.22
N PHE A 465 -5.94 15.75 6.28
CA PHE A 465 -7.40 15.79 6.37
C PHE A 465 -7.94 16.11 7.78
N GLY A 466 -7.28 15.62 8.83
CA GLY A 466 -7.63 15.89 10.22
C GLY A 466 -9.03 15.43 10.64
N PRO A 467 -9.72 16.15 11.55
CA PRO A 467 -9.36 17.48 12.05
C PRO A 467 -8.21 17.50 13.07
N THR A 468 -7.99 16.40 13.80
CA THR A 468 -6.95 16.33 14.84
C THR A 468 -6.25 14.98 14.89
N SER A 469 -4.96 14.98 15.28
CA SER A 469 -4.19 13.77 15.56
C SER A 469 -3.56 13.83 16.97
N PRO A 470 -3.78 12.82 17.83
CA PRO A 470 -4.73 11.71 17.65
C PRO A 470 -6.18 12.21 17.60
N SER A 471 -7.07 11.39 17.03
CA SER A 471 -8.51 11.62 17.11
C SER A 471 -9.11 10.89 18.31
N LEU A 472 -9.96 11.57 19.07
CA LEU A 472 -10.68 10.97 20.21
C LEU A 472 -11.85 10.07 19.76
N ASP A 473 -12.38 10.33 18.57
CA ASP A 473 -13.46 9.57 17.93
C ASP A 473 -13.11 9.34 16.46
N PHE A 474 -13.10 8.08 16.03
CA PHE A 474 -12.83 7.66 14.65
C PHE A 474 -13.90 8.18 13.68
N LYS A 475 -15.17 8.34 14.11
CA LYS A 475 -16.25 8.83 13.22
C LYS A 475 -16.05 10.29 12.83
N GLY A 476 -15.40 11.07 13.70
CA GLY A 476 -15.04 12.46 13.44
C GLY A 476 -13.80 12.62 12.57
N ASN A 477 -12.98 11.58 12.42
CA ASN A 477 -11.73 11.61 11.66
C ASN A 477 -12.00 11.49 10.15
N ASN A 478 -11.49 12.44 9.36
CA ASN A 478 -11.76 12.51 7.94
C ASN A 478 -11.06 11.40 7.13
N ALA A 479 -9.97 10.80 7.62
CA ALA A 479 -9.35 9.63 6.98
C ALA A 479 -10.29 8.41 7.04
N PHE A 480 -10.97 8.19 8.17
CA PHE A 480 -11.95 7.10 8.31
C PHE A 480 -13.19 7.34 7.43
N LYS A 481 -13.65 8.57 7.30
CA LYS A 481 -14.73 8.91 6.35
C LYS A 481 -14.30 8.67 4.90
N LEU A 482 -13.05 8.97 4.56
CA LEU A 482 -12.51 8.70 3.22
C LEU A 482 -12.45 7.19 2.93
N ILE A 483 -12.06 6.37 3.93
CA ILE A 483 -12.13 4.90 3.84
C ILE A 483 -13.58 4.45 3.59
N ASP A 484 -14.52 4.92 4.42
CA ASP A 484 -15.94 4.56 4.33
C ASP A 484 -16.56 4.93 2.97
N TRP A 485 -16.32 6.15 2.50
CA TRP A 485 -16.81 6.60 1.19
C TRP A 485 -16.18 5.79 0.06
N SER A 486 -14.88 5.52 0.12
CA SER A 486 -14.18 4.76 -0.92
C SER A 486 -14.73 3.33 -1.01
N TYR A 487 -14.96 2.68 0.13
CA TYR A 487 -15.54 1.33 0.17
C TYR A 487 -16.96 1.30 -0.40
N LYS A 488 -17.81 2.27 -0.02
CA LYS A 488 -19.18 2.38 -0.52
C LYS A 488 -19.27 2.67 -2.02
N ASN A 489 -18.28 3.35 -2.57
CA ASN A 489 -18.24 3.73 -3.99
C ASN A 489 -17.39 2.77 -4.84
N PHE A 490 -16.79 1.74 -4.23
CA PHE A 490 -16.13 0.68 -4.97
C PHE A 490 -17.16 -0.13 -5.78
N ASN A 491 -16.87 -0.30 -7.06
CA ASN A 491 -17.69 -1.12 -7.96
C ASN A 491 -16.90 -2.34 -8.44
N PHE A 492 -17.25 -3.50 -7.88
CA PHE A 492 -16.54 -4.76 -8.13
C PHE A 492 -16.51 -5.15 -9.61
N GLN A 493 -17.64 -5.02 -10.32
CA GLN A 493 -17.73 -5.39 -11.74
C GLN A 493 -17.11 -4.35 -12.67
N ASP A 494 -17.21 -3.06 -12.33
CA ASP A 494 -16.55 -2.00 -13.11
C ASP A 494 -15.03 -2.09 -12.99
N LYS A 495 -14.50 -2.65 -11.89
CA LYS A 495 -13.06 -2.84 -11.68
C LYS A 495 -12.48 -4.10 -12.33
N TYR A 496 -13.28 -4.92 -13.02
CA TYR A 496 -12.74 -5.96 -13.89
C TYR A 496 -11.90 -5.28 -14.97
N ILE A 497 -10.64 -5.70 -15.19
CA ILE A 497 -9.70 -4.95 -16.04
C ILE A 497 -10.27 -4.51 -17.40
N PRO A 498 -10.96 -5.38 -18.19
CA PRO A 498 -11.56 -4.94 -19.45
C PRO A 498 -12.66 -3.89 -19.29
N ASN A 499 -13.43 -3.95 -18.18
CA ASN A 499 -14.48 -2.99 -17.86
C ASN A 499 -13.87 -1.67 -17.35
N ASP A 500 -12.85 -1.73 -16.49
CA ASP A 500 -12.18 -0.58 -15.90
C ASP A 500 -11.53 0.28 -16.98
N LEU A 501 -10.70 -0.35 -17.83
CA LEU A 501 -10.03 0.33 -18.94
C LEU A 501 -11.04 1.00 -19.87
N LYS A 502 -12.12 0.29 -20.23
CA LYS A 502 -13.18 0.83 -21.08
C LYS A 502 -13.93 1.97 -20.41
N LYS A 503 -14.30 1.83 -19.12
CA LYS A 503 -15.04 2.84 -18.35
C LYS A 503 -14.24 4.13 -18.23
N ARG A 504 -12.94 4.03 -17.98
CA ARG A 504 -12.02 5.17 -17.92
C ARG A 504 -11.66 5.73 -19.31
N GLY A 505 -12.06 5.05 -20.39
CA GLY A 505 -11.95 5.53 -21.78
C GLY A 505 -10.66 5.15 -22.50
N PHE A 506 -10.01 4.06 -22.09
CA PHE A 506 -8.81 3.53 -22.72
C PHE A 506 -9.14 2.34 -23.63
N ASP A 507 -8.99 2.51 -24.95
CA ASP A 507 -9.15 1.42 -25.93
C ASP A 507 -7.86 0.59 -26.08
N ILE A 508 -7.42 -0.03 -24.98
CA ILE A 508 -6.20 -0.86 -24.96
C ILE A 508 -6.31 -2.06 -25.92
N LYS A 509 -7.52 -2.59 -26.08
CA LYS A 509 -7.78 -3.75 -26.94
C LYS A 509 -7.64 -3.42 -28.43
N GLY A 510 -8.12 -2.24 -28.84
CA GLY A 510 -8.27 -1.86 -30.24
C GLY A 510 -7.17 -0.95 -30.77
N ASP A 511 -6.43 -0.25 -29.91
CA ASP A 511 -5.44 0.74 -30.34
C ASP A 511 -4.27 0.10 -31.10
N LYS A 512 -3.90 0.76 -32.20
CA LYS A 512 -2.72 0.44 -33.01
C LYS A 512 -1.84 1.65 -33.27
N SER A 513 -2.23 2.83 -32.77
CA SER A 513 -1.42 4.05 -32.89
C SER A 513 -0.16 3.97 -32.03
N GLY A 514 -0.21 3.20 -30.95
CA GLY A 514 0.85 3.13 -29.96
C GLY A 514 0.81 4.29 -28.97
N LYS A 515 -0.30 5.06 -28.90
CA LYS A 515 -0.44 6.15 -27.93
C LYS A 515 -0.47 5.67 -26.48
N TYR A 516 -0.73 4.39 -26.23
CA TYR A 516 -0.67 3.79 -24.90
C TYR A 516 0.67 3.12 -24.57
N LYS A 517 1.75 3.38 -25.34
CA LYS A 517 3.07 2.77 -25.10
C LYS A 517 3.69 3.11 -23.75
N ASN A 518 3.35 4.28 -23.18
CA ASN A 518 3.77 4.69 -21.84
C ASN A 518 2.78 4.29 -20.74
N TYR A 519 1.77 3.46 -21.03
CA TYR A 519 0.81 2.96 -20.05
C TYR A 519 0.99 1.45 -19.80
N PRO A 520 2.15 1.01 -19.28
CA PRO A 520 2.47 -0.40 -19.15
C PRO A 520 1.51 -1.13 -18.20
N TYR A 521 1.05 -0.50 -17.11
CA TYR A 521 0.02 -1.08 -16.23
C TYR A 521 -1.20 -1.59 -17.04
N ALA A 522 -1.74 -0.76 -17.94
CA ALA A 522 -2.92 -1.10 -18.70
C ALA A 522 -2.66 -2.23 -19.72
N ASN A 523 -1.53 -2.17 -20.42
CA ASN A 523 -1.14 -3.20 -21.39
C ASN A 523 -0.88 -4.56 -20.70
N ASP A 524 -0.11 -4.53 -19.61
CA ASP A 524 0.23 -5.71 -18.82
C ASP A 524 -1.01 -6.32 -18.18
N MET A 525 -1.86 -5.50 -17.55
CA MET A 525 -3.09 -5.97 -16.89
C MET A 525 -4.08 -6.56 -17.88
N TYR A 526 -4.23 -6.00 -19.08
CA TYR A 526 -5.13 -6.56 -20.09
C TYR A 526 -4.68 -7.98 -20.48
N LEU A 527 -3.37 -8.18 -20.66
CA LEU A 527 -2.79 -9.48 -20.98
C LEU A 527 -2.91 -10.46 -19.79
N LEU A 528 -2.54 -10.01 -18.59
CA LEU A 528 -2.54 -10.83 -17.38
C LEU A 528 -3.96 -11.23 -16.95
N TRP A 529 -4.92 -10.32 -17.02
CA TRP A 529 -6.34 -10.62 -16.80
C TRP A 529 -6.82 -11.73 -17.74
N GLY A 530 -6.53 -11.63 -19.04
CA GLY A 530 -6.90 -12.67 -20.00
C GLY A 530 -6.30 -14.04 -19.68
N ILE A 531 -5.06 -14.08 -19.19
CA ILE A 531 -4.36 -15.30 -18.80
C ILE A 531 -4.95 -15.92 -17.53
N ILE A 532 -5.19 -15.11 -16.49
CA ILE A 532 -5.85 -15.56 -15.25
C ILE A 532 -7.25 -16.05 -15.58
N ARG A 533 -8.02 -15.30 -16.37
CA ARG A 533 -9.36 -15.69 -16.81
C ARG A 533 -9.38 -17.01 -17.56
N ASN A 534 -8.40 -17.26 -18.43
CA ASN A 534 -8.28 -18.54 -19.15
C ASN A 534 -8.01 -19.73 -18.19
N PHE A 535 -7.14 -19.51 -17.20
CA PHE A 535 -6.90 -20.49 -16.13
C PHE A 535 -8.19 -20.77 -15.35
N VAL A 536 -8.85 -19.72 -14.86
CA VAL A 536 -10.11 -19.81 -14.11
C VAL A 536 -11.20 -20.49 -14.94
N LYS A 537 -11.36 -20.13 -16.22
CA LYS A 537 -12.32 -20.77 -17.14
C LYS A 537 -12.12 -22.28 -17.20
N THR A 538 -10.89 -22.72 -17.43
CA THR A 538 -10.58 -24.16 -17.54
C THR A 538 -10.88 -24.90 -16.23
N VAL A 539 -10.62 -24.26 -15.08
CA VAL A 539 -10.91 -24.84 -13.76
C VAL A 539 -12.41 -24.88 -13.49
N ILE A 540 -13.12 -23.75 -13.62
CA ILE A 540 -14.55 -23.61 -13.31
C ILE A 540 -15.40 -24.51 -14.21
N GLU A 541 -15.13 -24.56 -15.52
CA GLU A 541 -15.89 -25.41 -16.46
C GLU A 541 -15.70 -26.91 -16.22
N SER A 542 -14.73 -27.31 -15.39
CA SER A 542 -14.54 -28.72 -15.01
C SER A 542 -15.64 -29.27 -14.09
N GLN A 543 -16.36 -28.39 -13.39
CA GLN A 543 -17.53 -28.70 -12.56
C GLN A 543 -18.79 -28.02 -13.12
N TYR A 544 -18.70 -26.72 -13.40
CA TYR A 544 -19.83 -25.89 -13.84
C TYR A 544 -19.99 -25.95 -15.36
N THR A 545 -20.53 -27.05 -15.85
CA THR A 545 -20.64 -27.36 -17.29
C THR A 545 -21.74 -26.59 -18.03
N SER A 546 -22.62 -25.90 -17.31
CA SER A 546 -23.65 -25.02 -17.86
C SER A 546 -24.18 -24.07 -16.78
N ASP A 547 -24.85 -23.00 -17.19
CA ASP A 547 -25.50 -22.03 -16.28
C ASP A 547 -26.50 -22.71 -15.33
N HIS A 548 -27.15 -23.79 -15.78
CA HIS A 548 -28.03 -24.58 -14.92
C HIS A 548 -27.29 -25.19 -13.72
N VAL A 549 -26.03 -25.60 -13.87
CA VAL A 549 -25.23 -26.14 -12.75
C VAL A 549 -24.92 -25.03 -11.74
N VAL A 550 -24.60 -23.83 -12.21
CA VAL A 550 -24.36 -22.65 -11.35
C VAL A 550 -25.64 -22.29 -10.57
N GLN A 551 -26.78 -22.23 -11.25
CA GLN A 551 -28.07 -21.90 -10.62
C GLN A 551 -28.58 -22.96 -9.63
N LYS A 552 -28.12 -24.21 -9.76
CA LYS A 552 -28.43 -25.32 -8.84
C LYS A 552 -27.37 -25.51 -7.77
N ASP A 553 -26.28 -24.74 -7.79
CA ASP A 553 -25.26 -24.82 -6.76
C ASP A 553 -25.85 -24.36 -5.42
N PRO A 554 -25.68 -25.14 -4.34
CA PRO A 554 -26.29 -24.85 -3.04
C PRO A 554 -25.61 -23.70 -2.30
N TYR A 555 -24.46 -23.19 -2.75
CA TYR A 555 -23.64 -22.22 -2.02
C TYR A 555 -23.50 -20.88 -2.75
N ILE A 556 -23.41 -20.86 -4.09
CA ILE A 556 -23.15 -19.62 -4.86
C ILE A 556 -24.19 -18.53 -4.59
N GLY A 557 -25.48 -18.88 -4.51
CA GLY A 557 -26.53 -17.90 -4.24
C GLY A 557 -26.38 -17.22 -2.88
N ASP A 558 -26.09 -18.01 -1.84
CA ASP A 558 -25.85 -17.51 -0.49
C ASP A 558 -24.54 -16.73 -0.41
N TRP A 559 -23.49 -17.17 -1.11
CA TRP A 559 -22.20 -16.48 -1.18
C TRP A 559 -22.33 -15.07 -1.78
N CYS A 560 -23.01 -14.94 -2.93
CA CYS A 560 -23.27 -13.64 -3.56
C CYS A 560 -24.04 -12.72 -2.61
N LYS A 561 -25.09 -13.25 -1.97
CA LYS A 561 -25.92 -12.48 -1.04
C LYS A 561 -25.13 -12.04 0.20
N GLU A 562 -24.31 -12.91 0.77
CA GLU A 562 -23.49 -12.62 1.95
C GLU A 562 -22.52 -11.46 1.67
N ILE A 563 -21.86 -11.47 0.51
CA ILE A 563 -20.96 -10.38 0.06
C ILE A 563 -21.74 -9.08 -0.17
N GLN A 564 -22.90 -9.15 -0.84
CA GLN A 564 -23.73 -7.99 -1.17
C GLN A 564 -24.30 -7.31 0.08
N THR A 565 -24.73 -8.09 1.09
CA THR A 565 -25.40 -7.55 2.27
C THR A 565 -24.46 -7.36 3.45
N ASN A 566 -23.92 -8.44 4.01
CA ASN A 566 -23.10 -8.34 5.23
C ASN A 566 -21.71 -7.80 4.91
N GLY A 567 -21.15 -8.17 3.75
CA GLY A 567 -19.94 -7.56 3.21
C GLY A 567 -20.18 -6.14 2.66
N GLN A 568 -21.42 -5.70 2.48
CA GLN A 568 -21.78 -4.39 1.93
C GLN A 568 -21.15 -4.09 0.56
N ILE A 569 -21.00 -5.09 -0.31
CA ILE A 569 -20.53 -4.91 -1.69
C ILE A 569 -21.69 -5.19 -2.66
N PRO A 570 -22.71 -4.33 -2.73
CA PRO A 570 -23.89 -4.58 -3.58
C PRO A 570 -23.56 -4.64 -5.07
N THR A 571 -22.38 -4.15 -5.47
CA THR A 571 -21.86 -4.22 -6.83
C THR A 571 -21.28 -5.59 -7.19
N PHE A 572 -21.07 -6.48 -6.21
CA PHE A 572 -20.73 -7.88 -6.44
C PHE A 572 -21.88 -8.57 -7.20
N PRO A 573 -21.61 -9.41 -8.22
CA PRO A 573 -22.67 -9.94 -9.08
C PRO A 573 -23.56 -10.95 -8.34
N THR A 574 -24.86 -10.97 -8.69
CA THR A 574 -25.70 -12.15 -8.45
C THR A 574 -25.41 -13.17 -9.55
N ILE A 575 -24.56 -14.14 -9.24
CA ILE A 575 -24.00 -15.08 -10.21
C ILE A 575 -25.05 -16.15 -10.59
N THR A 576 -25.43 -16.18 -11.86
CA THR A 576 -26.41 -17.15 -12.41
C THR A 576 -25.92 -17.82 -13.69
N THR A 577 -24.72 -17.49 -14.15
CA THR A 577 -24.09 -18.01 -15.36
C THR A 577 -22.64 -18.41 -15.10
N VAL A 578 -22.10 -19.31 -15.93
CA VAL A 578 -20.71 -19.75 -15.85
C VAL A 578 -19.75 -18.58 -16.10
N GLU A 579 -20.03 -17.71 -17.06
CA GLU A 579 -19.17 -16.56 -17.37
C GLU A 579 -19.12 -15.54 -16.21
N GLN A 580 -20.25 -15.28 -15.53
CA GLN A 580 -20.25 -14.45 -14.31
C GLN A 580 -19.39 -15.06 -13.19
N LEU A 581 -19.44 -16.39 -13.03
CA LEU A 581 -18.62 -17.08 -12.03
C LEU A 581 -17.13 -16.98 -12.37
N ILE A 582 -16.78 -17.15 -13.65
CA ILE A 582 -15.41 -16.99 -14.13
C ILE A 582 -14.90 -15.57 -13.87
N ASP A 583 -15.67 -14.54 -14.23
CA ASP A 583 -15.24 -13.16 -14.06
C ASP A 583 -15.12 -12.77 -12.58
N ALA A 584 -16.04 -13.21 -11.72
CA ALA A 584 -15.96 -12.96 -10.29
C ALA A 584 -14.73 -13.61 -9.65
N VAL A 585 -14.45 -14.88 -9.97
CA VAL A 585 -13.26 -15.59 -9.45
C VAL A 585 -11.97 -15.00 -10.03
N THR A 586 -11.98 -14.59 -11.30
CA THR A 586 -10.85 -13.86 -11.91
C THR A 586 -10.58 -12.57 -11.17
N MET A 587 -11.61 -11.82 -10.79
CA MET A 587 -11.46 -10.58 -10.03
C MET A 587 -10.85 -10.82 -8.65
N CYS A 588 -11.30 -11.83 -7.89
CA CYS A 588 -10.69 -12.13 -6.59
C CYS A 588 -9.19 -12.44 -6.72
N ILE A 589 -8.80 -13.30 -7.67
CA ILE A 589 -7.39 -13.61 -7.90
C ILE A 589 -6.62 -12.36 -8.37
N HIS A 590 -7.23 -11.54 -9.21
CA HIS A 590 -6.63 -10.29 -9.68
C HIS A 590 -6.38 -9.30 -8.54
N THR A 591 -7.35 -9.08 -7.66
CA THR A 591 -7.25 -8.20 -6.49
C THR A 591 -6.14 -8.67 -5.55
N ALA A 592 -6.15 -9.96 -5.20
CA ALA A 592 -5.25 -10.54 -4.21
C ALA A 592 -3.79 -10.53 -4.62
N SER A 593 -3.53 -10.53 -5.93
CA SER A 593 -2.23 -10.86 -6.49
C SER A 593 -1.69 -9.72 -7.37
N PRO A 594 -1.99 -9.64 -8.69
CA PRO A 594 -1.37 -8.63 -9.54
C PRO A 594 -1.78 -7.20 -9.21
N GLN A 595 -3.05 -6.94 -8.84
CA GLN A 595 -3.48 -5.58 -8.53
C GLN A 595 -2.79 -5.06 -7.28
N HIS A 596 -2.83 -5.82 -6.18
CA HIS A 596 -2.10 -5.49 -4.96
C HIS A 596 -0.60 -5.29 -5.24
N THR A 597 0.03 -6.19 -6.00
CA THR A 597 1.45 -6.03 -6.37
C THR A 597 1.70 -4.71 -7.11
N ALA A 598 0.88 -4.39 -8.12
CA ALA A 598 1.05 -3.19 -8.95
C ALA A 598 0.92 -1.88 -8.16
N VAL A 599 0.11 -1.86 -7.10
CA VAL A 599 -0.14 -0.67 -6.29
C VAL A 599 0.69 -0.62 -4.99
N ASN A 600 1.44 -1.68 -4.68
CA ASN A 600 2.23 -1.76 -3.46
C ASN A 600 3.75 -1.80 -3.72
N TYR A 601 4.24 -2.61 -4.66
CA TYR A 601 5.68 -2.94 -4.70
C TYR A 601 6.63 -1.82 -5.19
N LEU A 602 6.13 -0.66 -5.61
CA LEU A 602 6.97 0.52 -5.86
C LEU A 602 6.69 1.66 -4.87
N GLN A 603 5.99 1.41 -3.77
CA GLN A 603 5.72 2.45 -2.78
C GLN A 603 7.01 3.07 -2.25
N ASP A 604 8.03 2.28 -1.89
CA ASP A 604 9.29 2.87 -1.41
C ASP A 604 9.95 3.73 -2.51
N TYR A 605 9.95 3.23 -3.76
CA TYR A 605 10.49 3.97 -4.90
C TYR A 605 9.85 5.35 -5.10
N TYR A 606 8.53 5.46 -4.92
CA TYR A 606 7.81 6.72 -5.15
C TYR A 606 7.65 7.60 -3.90
N TYR A 607 7.70 7.03 -2.68
CA TYR A 607 7.42 7.77 -1.44
C TYR A 607 8.64 8.02 -0.54
N SER A 608 9.70 7.19 -0.59
CA SER A 608 10.81 7.29 0.36
C SER A 608 11.65 8.57 0.18
N PHE A 609 11.69 9.11 -1.04
CA PHE A 609 12.11 10.49 -1.31
C PHE A 609 10.91 11.45 -1.25
N VAL A 610 10.55 11.81 -0.01
CA VAL A 610 9.33 12.55 0.34
C VAL A 610 9.05 13.81 -0.51
N PRO A 611 10.04 14.63 -0.95
CA PRO A 611 9.78 15.78 -1.82
C PRO A 611 9.09 15.45 -3.15
N ALA A 612 9.28 14.23 -3.68
CA ALA A 612 8.66 13.80 -4.93
C ALA A 612 7.18 13.46 -4.78
N LYS A 613 6.76 12.94 -3.62
CA LYS A 613 5.37 12.57 -3.36
C LYS A 613 5.03 12.63 -1.86
N PRO A 614 4.87 13.84 -1.29
CA PRO A 614 4.62 13.99 0.13
C PRO A 614 3.18 13.60 0.51
N PRO A 615 2.92 13.17 1.76
CA PRO A 615 1.58 12.79 2.20
C PRO A 615 0.65 13.98 2.50
N ALA A 616 1.22 15.16 2.79
CA ALA A 616 0.51 16.39 3.08
C ALA A 616 1.43 17.60 2.93
N LEU A 617 0.85 18.79 2.96
CA LEU A 617 1.59 20.06 3.01
C LEU A 617 1.84 20.48 4.46
N CYS A 618 3.03 21.03 4.74
CA CYS A 618 3.37 21.60 6.05
C CYS A 618 2.93 23.06 6.22
N THR A 619 2.49 23.73 5.15
CA THR A 619 1.99 25.10 5.16
C THR A 619 0.60 25.20 4.50
N PRO A 620 -0.20 26.22 4.84
CA PRO A 620 -1.46 26.46 4.14
C PRO A 620 -1.28 26.64 2.63
N LEU A 621 -2.35 26.34 1.88
CA LEU A 621 -2.43 26.69 0.46
C LEU A 621 -2.32 28.23 0.26
N PRO A 622 -1.84 28.69 -0.91
CA PRO A 622 -1.88 30.12 -1.25
C PRO A 622 -3.32 30.64 -1.22
N LYS A 623 -3.49 31.89 -0.81
CA LYS A 623 -4.81 32.53 -0.67
C LYS A 623 -5.53 32.76 -2.00
N ASP A 624 -4.78 32.92 -3.09
CA ASP A 624 -5.27 33.24 -4.43
C ASP A 624 -4.21 32.87 -5.48
N LEU A 625 -4.59 32.89 -6.76
CA LEU A 625 -3.70 32.59 -7.88
C LEU A 625 -2.49 33.54 -7.95
N SER A 626 -2.67 34.80 -7.58
CA SER A 626 -1.58 35.78 -7.60
C SER A 626 -0.48 35.44 -6.59
N ALA A 627 -0.86 34.99 -5.38
CA ALA A 627 0.08 34.51 -4.38
C ALA A 627 0.84 33.28 -4.89
N LEU A 628 0.13 32.30 -5.50
CA LEU A 628 0.76 31.12 -6.09
C LEU A 628 1.78 31.49 -7.18
N GLN A 629 1.44 32.39 -8.09
CA GLN A 629 2.32 32.81 -9.18
C GLN A 629 3.60 33.51 -8.69
N GLY A 630 3.62 34.01 -7.45
CA GLY A 630 4.78 34.58 -6.80
C GLY A 630 5.65 33.60 -6.00
N TYR A 631 5.30 32.31 -5.97
CA TYR A 631 6.05 31.32 -5.19
C TYR A 631 7.48 31.12 -5.71
N THR A 632 8.37 30.83 -4.78
CA THR A 632 9.80 30.59 -4.97
C THR A 632 10.21 29.23 -4.39
N GLU A 633 11.48 28.86 -4.51
CA GLU A 633 12.04 27.65 -3.86
C GLU A 633 11.73 27.62 -2.35
N LYS A 634 11.78 28.78 -1.69
CA LYS A 634 11.53 28.88 -0.24
C LYS A 634 10.11 28.48 0.11
N ASP A 635 9.12 28.85 -0.71
CA ASP A 635 7.71 28.55 -0.46
C ASP A 635 7.43 27.05 -0.61
N LEU A 636 8.00 26.42 -1.65
CA LEU A 636 7.93 24.97 -1.82
C LEU A 636 8.65 24.22 -0.69
N THR A 637 9.86 24.64 -0.34
CA THR A 637 10.65 24.01 0.74
C THR A 637 9.94 24.13 2.09
N ALA A 638 9.28 25.27 2.36
CA ALA A 638 8.48 25.46 3.56
C ALA A 638 7.27 24.51 3.61
N ALA A 639 6.64 24.22 2.47
CA ALA A 639 5.51 23.31 2.37
C ALA A 639 5.90 21.82 2.51
N LEU A 640 7.18 21.48 2.39
CA LEU A 640 7.71 20.13 2.53
C LEU A 640 8.25 19.87 3.95
N PRO A 641 8.36 18.60 4.39
CA PRO A 641 8.89 18.25 5.70
C PRO A 641 10.44 18.31 5.76
N ILE A 642 11.03 19.38 5.25
CA ILE A 642 12.48 19.66 5.27
C ILE A 642 12.83 20.61 6.43
N GLY A 643 13.94 20.34 7.10
CA GLY A 643 14.49 21.12 8.21
C GLY A 643 14.18 20.52 9.58
N THR A 644 14.73 21.16 10.62
CA THR A 644 14.64 20.70 12.02
C THR A 644 13.49 21.34 12.81
N GLU A 645 12.70 22.20 12.18
CA GLU A 645 11.59 22.92 12.82
C GLU A 645 10.24 22.23 12.59
N ASP A 646 9.21 22.66 13.34
CA ASP A 646 7.80 22.26 13.19
C ASP A 646 7.56 20.73 13.14
N MET A 647 8.37 19.96 13.87
CA MET A 647 8.29 18.50 13.93
C MET A 647 8.37 17.80 12.56
N LYS A 648 8.87 18.48 11.52
CA LYS A 648 8.94 18.00 10.15
C LYS A 648 9.74 16.70 10.01
N TRP A 649 10.74 16.51 10.86
CA TRP A 649 11.50 15.26 10.94
C TRP A 649 10.60 14.03 11.17
N LYS A 650 9.52 14.19 11.94
CA LYS A 650 8.58 13.10 12.26
C LYS A 650 7.67 12.80 11.06
N ASP A 651 7.27 13.82 10.31
CA ASP A 651 6.50 13.64 9.08
C ASP A 651 7.34 12.98 7.98
N TRP A 652 8.61 13.38 7.81
CA TRP A 652 9.51 12.69 6.87
C TRP A 652 9.73 11.23 7.29
N LEU A 653 10.02 10.99 8.57
CA LEU A 653 10.20 9.64 9.10
C LEU A 653 9.00 8.76 8.78
N LEU A 654 7.80 9.19 9.14
CA LEU A 654 6.58 8.42 8.93
C LEU A 654 6.20 8.28 7.45
N ALA A 655 6.42 9.32 6.64
CA ALA A 655 6.19 9.26 5.19
C ALA A 655 7.09 8.25 4.48
N ALA A 656 8.36 8.18 4.87
CA ALA A 656 9.30 7.20 4.33
C ALA A 656 9.24 5.83 5.05
N GLN A 657 8.55 5.74 6.18
CA GLN A 657 8.35 4.49 6.94
C GLN A 657 7.08 3.76 6.48
N LEU A 658 6.00 4.49 6.15
CA LEU A 658 4.77 3.88 5.64
C LEU A 658 5.03 2.89 4.49
N PRO A 659 5.76 3.23 3.41
CA PRO A 659 6.09 2.27 2.36
C PRO A 659 6.92 1.10 2.89
N GLU A 660 7.86 1.30 3.81
CA GLU A 660 8.65 0.19 4.38
C GLU A 660 7.77 -0.81 5.17
N LEU A 661 6.76 -0.31 5.89
CA LEU A 661 5.81 -1.17 6.63
C LEU A 661 4.86 -1.93 5.71
N LEU A 662 4.63 -1.42 4.50
CA LEU A 662 3.71 -1.98 3.52
C LEU A 662 4.41 -2.76 2.40
N SER A 663 5.70 -2.55 2.18
CA SER A 663 6.41 -2.99 0.98
C SER A 663 7.74 -3.63 1.33
N TYR A 664 7.67 -4.83 1.88
CA TYR A 664 8.79 -5.76 1.87
C TYR A 664 8.61 -6.75 0.73
N LYS A 665 9.69 -7.03 -0.02
CA LYS A 665 9.61 -8.02 -1.10
C LYS A 665 9.24 -9.37 -0.53
N VAL A 666 8.12 -9.87 -1.00
CA VAL A 666 7.65 -11.23 -0.75
C VAL A 666 8.76 -12.22 -1.13
N GLN A 667 9.00 -13.20 -0.25
CA GLN A 667 9.96 -14.27 -0.52
C GLN A 667 9.67 -14.92 -1.89
N GLN A 668 10.71 -15.32 -2.62
CA GLN A 668 10.61 -15.81 -4.01
C GLN A 668 9.60 -16.96 -4.23
N ASP A 669 9.13 -17.59 -3.16
CA ASP A 669 8.22 -18.74 -3.18
C ASP A 669 6.74 -18.37 -3.18
N TYR A 670 6.35 -17.11 -2.95
CA TYR A 670 4.93 -16.73 -2.83
C TYR A 670 4.44 -15.89 -4.01
N ASN A 671 4.48 -16.46 -5.22
CA ASN A 671 4.02 -15.81 -6.46
C ASN A 671 3.11 -16.73 -7.30
N LEU A 672 2.50 -16.17 -8.35
CA LEU A 672 1.62 -16.91 -9.27
C LEU A 672 2.33 -18.07 -10.01
N ILE A 673 3.64 -17.97 -10.24
CA ILE A 673 4.42 -19.07 -10.81
C ILE A 673 4.50 -20.25 -9.82
N THR A 674 4.78 -19.98 -8.56
CA THR A 674 4.81 -21.01 -7.52
C THR A 674 3.43 -21.61 -7.28
N TYR A 675 2.37 -20.80 -7.33
CA TYR A 675 0.99 -21.30 -7.34
C TYR A 675 0.76 -22.34 -8.42
N ALA A 676 1.05 -21.98 -9.67
CA ALA A 676 0.80 -22.85 -10.82
C ALA A 676 1.59 -24.16 -10.71
N LYS A 677 2.87 -24.09 -10.29
CA LYS A 677 3.70 -25.28 -10.05
C LYS A 677 3.15 -26.16 -8.93
N SER A 678 2.73 -25.57 -7.82
CA SER A 678 2.16 -26.27 -6.67
C SER A 678 0.85 -26.96 -7.05
N LEU A 679 -0.07 -26.24 -7.69
CA LEU A 679 -1.35 -26.78 -8.16
C LEU A 679 -1.16 -27.91 -9.18
N TYR A 680 -0.19 -27.77 -10.10
CA TYR A 680 0.20 -28.83 -11.02
C TYR A 680 0.70 -30.09 -10.29
N ASN A 681 1.58 -29.92 -9.31
CA ASN A 681 2.20 -31.03 -8.58
C ASN A 681 1.19 -31.81 -7.73
N VAL A 682 0.29 -31.13 -7.02
CA VAL A 682 -0.74 -31.83 -6.23
C VAL A 682 -1.71 -32.60 -7.13
N ASN A 683 -2.13 -32.03 -8.28
CA ASN A 683 -3.04 -32.69 -9.22
C ASN A 683 -2.36 -33.74 -10.12
N LYS A 684 -1.02 -33.74 -10.19
CA LYS A 684 -0.25 -34.86 -10.75
C LYS A 684 -0.44 -36.12 -9.89
N ASN A 685 -0.43 -35.95 -8.57
CA ASN A 685 -0.52 -37.03 -7.59
C ASN A 685 -1.97 -37.46 -7.30
N ARG A 686 -2.96 -36.56 -7.41
CA ARG A 686 -4.39 -36.91 -7.26
C ARG A 686 -4.82 -37.97 -8.28
N THR A 687 -5.62 -38.93 -7.81
CA THR A 687 -6.34 -39.91 -8.62
C THR A 687 -7.70 -39.37 -9.07
N ILE A 688 -8.27 -39.95 -10.13
CA ILE A 688 -9.54 -39.47 -10.72
C ILE A 688 -10.74 -39.80 -9.80
N THR A 689 -10.55 -40.70 -8.83
CA THR A 689 -11.61 -41.15 -7.91
C THR A 689 -11.72 -40.31 -6.64
N GLU A 690 -10.77 -39.42 -6.35
CA GLU A 690 -10.74 -38.63 -5.11
C GLU A 690 -11.82 -37.56 -5.03
N ASN A 691 -12.20 -36.96 -6.16
CA ASN A 691 -13.27 -35.98 -6.25
C ASN A 691 -14.13 -36.27 -7.50
N THR A 692 -15.44 -36.36 -7.32
CA THR A 692 -16.39 -36.69 -8.39
C THR A 692 -17.10 -35.47 -8.99
N LYS A 693 -16.93 -34.27 -8.40
CA LYS A 693 -17.52 -33.02 -8.89
C LYS A 693 -16.72 -32.42 -10.05
N PHE A 694 -15.40 -32.65 -10.08
CA PHE A 694 -14.51 -32.20 -11.14
C PHE A 694 -13.40 -33.20 -11.43
N ASN A 695 -12.84 -33.13 -12.63
CA ASN A 695 -11.71 -33.96 -13.02
C ASN A 695 -10.37 -33.30 -12.65
N CYS A 696 -9.64 -33.86 -11.68
CA CYS A 696 -8.33 -33.37 -11.23
C CYS A 696 -7.28 -33.29 -12.36
N LYS A 697 -7.42 -34.07 -13.45
CA LYS A 697 -6.53 -33.98 -14.62
C LYS A 697 -6.78 -32.72 -15.44
N THR A 698 -8.00 -32.19 -15.43
CA THR A 698 -8.31 -30.87 -16.00
C THR A 698 -7.60 -29.77 -15.19
N ILE A 699 -7.60 -29.86 -13.86
CA ILE A 699 -6.89 -28.91 -12.98
C ILE A 699 -5.38 -28.95 -13.21
N LYS A 700 -4.80 -30.15 -13.33
CA LYS A 700 -3.39 -30.33 -13.71
C LYS A 700 -3.08 -29.63 -15.04
N LYS A 701 -3.93 -29.81 -16.05
CA LYS A 701 -3.74 -29.18 -17.37
C LYS A 701 -3.84 -27.64 -17.25
N ALA A 702 -4.87 -27.14 -16.58
CA ALA A 702 -5.06 -25.70 -16.36
C ALA A 702 -3.84 -25.06 -15.70
N ALA A 703 -3.26 -25.71 -14.68
CA ALA A 703 -2.06 -25.23 -14.00
C ALA A 703 -0.81 -25.22 -14.89
N ALA A 704 -0.64 -26.24 -15.75
CA ALA A 704 0.46 -26.28 -16.72
C ALA A 704 0.35 -25.18 -17.78
N ASP A 705 -0.86 -24.99 -18.33
CA ASP A 705 -1.15 -23.94 -19.30
C ASP A 705 -0.96 -22.55 -18.67
N PHE A 706 -1.45 -22.34 -17.44
CA PHE A 706 -1.27 -21.10 -16.69
C PHE A 706 0.20 -20.76 -16.45
N TYR A 707 1.00 -21.72 -16.00
CA TYR A 707 2.45 -21.54 -15.84
C TYR A 707 3.12 -21.08 -17.15
N SER A 708 2.82 -21.75 -18.26
CA SER A 708 3.41 -21.43 -19.57
C SER A 708 2.98 -20.05 -20.06
N HIS A 709 1.70 -19.71 -19.92
CA HIS A 709 1.18 -18.41 -20.31
C HIS A 709 1.76 -17.27 -19.46
N LEU A 710 1.89 -17.46 -18.13
CA LEU A 710 2.54 -16.50 -17.25
C LEU A 710 3.99 -16.22 -17.69
N LYS A 711 4.77 -17.27 -17.97
CA LYS A 711 6.16 -17.08 -18.43
C LYS A 711 6.24 -16.37 -19.79
N SER A 712 5.28 -16.62 -20.67
CA SER A 712 5.20 -15.89 -21.95
C SER A 712 4.84 -14.42 -21.73
N ALA A 713 3.92 -14.13 -20.80
CA ALA A 713 3.52 -12.77 -20.46
C ALA A 713 4.67 -11.94 -19.85
N GLY A 714 5.53 -12.55 -19.02
CA GLY A 714 6.70 -11.86 -18.47
C GLY A 714 7.62 -11.27 -19.55
N VAL A 715 7.77 -11.96 -20.70
CA VAL A 715 8.51 -11.43 -21.86
C VAL A 715 7.82 -10.21 -22.45
N GLU A 716 6.49 -10.23 -22.56
CA GLU A 716 5.74 -9.07 -23.05
C GLU A 716 5.75 -7.89 -22.07
N PHE A 717 5.70 -8.12 -20.76
CA PHE A 717 5.85 -7.07 -19.76
C PHE A 717 7.21 -6.36 -19.87
N GLU A 718 8.28 -7.11 -20.13
CA GLU A 718 9.59 -6.51 -20.45
C GLU A 718 9.54 -5.69 -21.74
N ASN A 719 8.86 -6.17 -22.78
CA ASN A 719 8.71 -5.45 -24.04
C ASN A 719 7.93 -4.14 -23.85
N TYR A 720 6.82 -4.16 -23.10
CA TYR A 720 6.05 -2.95 -22.78
C TYR A 720 6.88 -1.95 -21.99
N SER A 721 7.60 -2.39 -20.95
CA SER A 721 8.47 -1.53 -20.16
C SER A 721 9.61 -0.92 -21.01
N LYS A 722 10.25 -1.70 -21.89
CA LYS A 722 11.33 -1.23 -22.78
C LYS A 722 10.81 -0.38 -23.95
N GLY A 723 9.54 -0.56 -24.33
CA GLY A 723 8.87 0.14 -25.43
C GLY A 723 8.33 1.51 -25.07
N GLN A 724 8.42 1.90 -23.79
CA GLN A 724 8.13 3.26 -23.33
C GLN A 724 9.08 4.27 -24.00
N THR A 725 8.67 5.54 -24.05
CA THR A 725 9.52 6.62 -24.58
C THR A 725 10.84 6.72 -23.82
N ALA A 726 11.91 7.12 -24.51
CA ALA A 726 13.25 7.16 -23.91
C ALA A 726 13.30 8.00 -22.62
N GLY A 727 13.93 7.47 -21.58
CA GLY A 727 14.06 8.12 -20.27
C GLY A 727 12.89 7.93 -19.31
N THR A 728 11.78 7.30 -19.76
CA THR A 728 10.68 6.84 -18.90
C THR A 728 11.18 5.77 -17.92
N VAL A 729 10.70 5.81 -16.68
CA VAL A 729 11.08 4.83 -15.63
C VAL A 729 10.61 3.43 -16.01
N GLU A 730 11.40 2.40 -15.68
CA GLU A 730 11.03 1.02 -15.94
C GLU A 730 9.76 0.60 -15.16
N TYR A 731 9.02 -0.37 -15.70
CA TYR A 731 7.84 -0.96 -15.05
C TYR A 731 7.95 -2.50 -14.95
N PRO A 732 8.74 -3.04 -14.02
CA PRO A 732 8.90 -4.48 -13.83
C PRO A 732 7.98 -5.08 -12.75
N VAL A 733 6.97 -4.33 -12.28
CA VAL A 733 6.19 -4.70 -11.08
C VAL A 733 5.35 -5.96 -11.25
N LEU A 734 4.92 -6.24 -12.49
CA LEU A 734 4.09 -7.41 -12.82
C LEU A 734 4.90 -8.61 -13.32
N GLN A 735 6.23 -8.59 -13.20
CA GLN A 735 7.02 -9.77 -13.54
C GLN A 735 6.49 -11.00 -12.76
N PRO A 736 6.18 -12.14 -13.40
CA PRO A 736 5.42 -13.23 -12.77
C PRO A 736 6.08 -13.85 -11.52
N GLU A 737 7.41 -13.76 -11.41
CA GLU A 737 8.19 -14.15 -10.23
C GLU A 737 8.12 -13.14 -9.07
N THR A 738 7.66 -11.92 -9.33
CA THR A 738 7.53 -10.84 -8.35
C THR A 738 6.09 -10.69 -7.86
N THR A 739 5.11 -10.97 -8.71
CA THR A 739 3.68 -10.87 -8.39
C THR A 739 3.28 -11.83 -7.26
N ALA A 740 2.95 -11.28 -6.09
CA ALA A 740 2.57 -12.05 -4.90
C ALA A 740 1.41 -13.00 -5.20
N ILE A 741 1.34 -14.18 -4.57
CA ILE A 741 0.16 -15.07 -4.63
C ILE A 741 -1.07 -14.45 -3.95
N SER A 742 -0.85 -13.65 -2.90
CA SER A 742 -1.81 -13.15 -1.92
C SER A 742 -1.36 -11.78 -1.44
N ILE A 743 -2.23 -11.08 -0.72
CA ILE A 743 -1.89 -9.91 0.07
C ILE A 743 -1.11 -10.40 1.30
N LEU A 744 0.19 -10.13 1.35
CA LEU A 744 1.15 -10.73 2.30
C LEU A 744 1.89 -9.71 3.18
N ILE A 745 1.60 -8.43 2.99
CA ILE A 745 2.12 -7.31 3.78
C ILE A 745 1.14 -6.15 3.71
#